data_AF-A0A2G5N2Y4-F1
#
_entry.id   AF-A0A2G5N2Y4-F1
#
_cell.length_a   1.000
_cell.length_b   1.000
_cell.length_c   1.000
_cell.angle_alpha   90.00
_cell.angle_beta   90.00
_cell.angle_gamma   90.00
#
_symmetry.space_group_name_H-M   'P 1'
#
loop_
_entity.id
_entity.type
_entity.pdbx_description
1 polymer ?
#
loop_
_entity_poly.entity_id
_entity_poly.type
_entity_poly.pdbx_seq_one_letter_code
_entity_poly.pdbx_strand_id
1 'polypeptide(L)'
;MHLLRTQPGGFVADDNIADLGQTPAELVILCSGDSSLALLAEAAQQLPDDYPSLRLANPMQVQNHASVDLYVDEVLRHAKVILISLHGGIGYWRYGIERLVELAERGVQLILVPGDDRPDPELSGLSTVGVEVRDRLWQFLRQGGLGNALDFYRCLASGYLDRDYPWAEPQTLARTAIYHPHKANARLDDWQADWHAEQPVAAVLFYRSHLQAANTGFIDVFCQRLQAAGLNPLPMAVASLKEPGCLAAVEDWLDEAQASVILNTTGFAQSSPEAPHLRPFRRNIPVIQAICAQDNQPGWEASEQGLGPRDLAMHIALPELDGRIISRPISFKDLAWRSERSQSDVVCYRAAPERMDFVAELARRWVELARVPNGDKRIALILANYPTRDGRIGNGVGLDTPAAALNILLALQAEGYPVPTALPESGTALIHELLGGVTNDLDSLDLRPCHQSLGLDDYEAMFKRLPAANQQAVLERWGTPHNDPMFRDGRLMVAGLRLGLTFVGIQPARGYQVDASAVYHDPDLVPPHGYLAFYFWLRHTYGAHGVIHVGKHGNLEWLPGKGVGLSENCWPDALLGPLPNIYPFIVNDPGEGAQAKRRTQAVIIDHLMPPLTRAETYGPLRNLELLADEYYEAQLLDPRRARELQKDILKLVREACIDQELELDGDADAAVWLPRLDTYLCDLKESQIRDGLHIFGESPQGRLRIDTLLALLRIPRGDGRGPQSSLLRVLAKAFELGFDPLDCALAEPWTGRRPAVLQSIDAQLWRTAGDTRERLELYAARLIDQALEGPLEQLEEPGWEHVKAVIESLRIVVAPRLDACGPAEMRGLLDALSGRFVPAGPSGAPSRGRLDVLPTGRNFFTVDVRNLPTTTAWRIGFQSASLILERHLQDHGDHLRQLGLSVWGTATMRTGGDDIAQAMALMGVRPVWATGSQRVDDFEILPVSLLDRPRVDVTLRVSGFFRDAFANLIRLFDAAVQAVAALDEPDDMNPLAAKVRSERAALLASGLDAETAARQAGWRIFGAKPGAYGAGVQGAIDGRLWQSREDLAEVYLNWGGYAYGGADEGTAAREQFAQRLSQVQAVLQNQDNREHDLLDSNDYYQFQGGMLAAVETLSGDKAASYHGDHSQPDLPKIRTLKEELNRVIRSRAANPKWIDGVKRHGYKGAFEMAATVDNLFAFDATTSLIDDHQYALLADAYLLDPDTRDFVQQHNPAALRDMTERMLEAQQRGLWQEPGAYREALENLLLDIEEDS
;
A
#
# COMPACT_ATOMS: atom_id res chain seq x y z
N MET A 1 40.36 0.43 -16.39
CA MET A 1 39.81 -0.78 -17.02
C MET A 1 40.31 -1.97 -16.21
N HIS A 2 39.47 -2.52 -15.33
CA HIS A 2 39.83 -3.60 -14.42
C HIS A 2 39.29 -4.92 -14.97
N LEU A 3 40.14 -5.94 -15.14
CA LEU A 3 39.70 -7.31 -15.35
C LEU A 3 39.01 -7.78 -14.07
N LEU A 4 37.70 -7.93 -14.11
CA LEU A 4 36.92 -8.43 -12.99
C LEU A 4 36.61 -9.91 -13.24
N ARG A 5 36.97 -10.75 -12.27
CA ARG A 5 36.51 -12.13 -12.24
C ARG A 5 35.02 -12.11 -11.98
N THR A 6 34.25 -12.72 -12.87
CA THR A 6 32.78 -12.73 -12.77
C THR A 6 32.31 -13.32 -11.44
N GLN A 7 31.36 -12.67 -10.77
CA GLN A 7 30.69 -13.24 -9.59
C GLN A 7 29.50 -14.08 -10.07
N PRO A 8 29.42 -15.38 -9.74
CA PRO A 8 28.29 -16.20 -10.15
C PRO A 8 26.99 -15.72 -9.52
N GLY A 9 25.96 -15.54 -10.34
CA GLY A 9 24.65 -15.01 -9.94
C GLY A 9 24.55 -13.48 -9.86
N GLY A 10 25.64 -12.73 -10.10
CA GLY A 10 25.66 -11.27 -10.16
C GLY A 10 25.56 -10.71 -11.58
N PHE A 11 25.09 -9.47 -11.72
CA PHE A 11 25.13 -8.71 -12.98
C PHE A 11 26.51 -8.09 -13.19
N VAL A 12 27.05 -8.16 -14.40
CA VAL A 12 28.27 -7.44 -14.80
C VAL A 12 27.86 -6.15 -15.49
N ALA A 13 28.35 -5.00 -15.04
CA ALA A 13 28.08 -3.71 -15.68
C ALA A 13 28.67 -3.67 -17.11
N ASP A 14 27.97 -3.01 -18.04
CA ASP A 14 28.28 -3.01 -19.49
C ASP A 14 29.73 -2.60 -19.83
N ASP A 15 30.36 -1.76 -18.99
CA ASP A 15 31.69 -1.19 -19.23
C ASP A 15 32.89 -2.08 -18.80
N ASN A 16 32.66 -3.28 -18.23
CA ASN A 16 33.73 -4.13 -17.68
C ASN A 16 34.03 -5.36 -18.54
N ILE A 17 35.32 -5.69 -18.75
CA ILE A 17 35.74 -6.92 -19.43
C ILE A 17 35.61 -8.10 -18.45
N ALA A 18 34.78 -9.07 -18.80
CA ALA A 18 34.53 -10.28 -18.03
C ALA A 18 35.50 -11.40 -18.44
N ASP A 19 36.21 -11.95 -17.46
CA ASP A 19 37.00 -13.17 -17.60
C ASP A 19 36.34 -14.30 -16.79
N LEU A 20 36.07 -15.43 -17.46
CA LEU A 20 35.46 -16.62 -16.87
C LEU A 20 36.49 -17.55 -16.18
N GLY A 21 37.79 -17.34 -16.44
CA GLY A 21 38.88 -18.14 -15.92
C GLY A 21 38.82 -19.61 -16.34
N GLN A 22 38.38 -19.86 -17.58
CA GLN A 22 38.25 -21.19 -18.17
C GLN A 22 39.43 -21.47 -19.10
N THR A 23 39.94 -22.70 -19.09
CA THR A 23 40.99 -23.14 -20.03
C THR A 23 40.39 -23.74 -21.30
N PRO A 24 41.15 -23.85 -22.41
CA PRO A 24 40.69 -24.51 -23.64
C PRO A 24 40.08 -25.90 -23.43
N ALA A 25 39.08 -26.26 -24.24
CA ALA A 25 38.42 -27.56 -24.21
C ALA A 25 37.94 -28.01 -25.60
N GLU A 26 37.74 -29.31 -25.79
CA GLU A 26 37.26 -29.89 -27.06
C GLU A 26 35.76 -29.66 -27.30
N LEU A 27 34.95 -29.62 -26.23
CA LEU A 27 33.52 -29.32 -26.27
C LEU A 27 33.23 -28.05 -25.49
N VAL A 28 32.55 -27.08 -26.10
CA VAL A 28 32.02 -25.91 -25.37
C VAL A 28 30.52 -25.85 -25.56
N ILE A 29 29.78 -25.74 -24.45
CA ILE A 29 28.34 -25.55 -24.47
C ILE A 29 28.01 -24.21 -23.80
N LEU A 30 27.38 -23.33 -24.56
CA LEU A 30 26.91 -22.04 -24.13
C LEU A 30 25.40 -22.10 -23.93
N CYS A 31 24.91 -21.88 -22.72
CA CYS A 31 23.47 -21.87 -22.46
C CYS A 31 23.08 -20.60 -21.73
N SER A 32 22.14 -19.86 -22.31
CA SER A 32 21.58 -18.64 -21.70
C SER A 32 20.80 -18.90 -20.40
N GLY A 33 20.34 -20.13 -20.17
CA GLY A 33 19.66 -20.54 -18.95
C GLY A 33 20.58 -21.22 -17.94
N ASP A 34 20.80 -20.60 -16.77
CA ASP A 34 21.63 -21.17 -15.69
C ASP A 34 21.14 -22.54 -15.21
N SER A 35 19.83 -22.77 -15.27
CA SER A 35 19.22 -24.05 -14.89
C SER A 35 19.65 -25.20 -15.81
N SER A 36 19.82 -24.94 -17.11
CA SER A 36 20.35 -25.94 -18.05
C SER A 36 21.85 -26.16 -17.82
N LEU A 37 22.61 -25.11 -17.52
CA LEU A 37 24.03 -25.23 -17.16
C LEU A 37 24.22 -26.05 -15.88
N ALA A 38 23.38 -25.85 -14.87
CA ALA A 38 23.42 -26.63 -13.64
C ALA A 38 23.15 -28.11 -13.89
N LEU A 39 22.12 -28.44 -14.67
CA LEU A 39 21.81 -29.81 -15.09
C LEU A 39 22.99 -30.45 -15.82
N LEU A 40 23.57 -29.74 -16.79
CA LEU A 40 24.68 -30.23 -17.61
C LEU A 40 25.94 -30.41 -16.75
N ALA A 41 26.23 -29.51 -15.81
CA ALA A 41 27.35 -29.65 -14.89
C ALA A 41 27.19 -30.86 -13.97
N GLU A 42 25.97 -31.11 -13.47
CA GLU A 42 25.65 -32.30 -12.67
C GLU A 42 25.83 -33.59 -13.49
N ALA A 43 25.28 -33.63 -14.71
CA ALA A 43 25.46 -34.77 -15.61
C ALA A 43 26.94 -35.00 -15.97
N ALA A 44 27.70 -33.91 -16.14
CA ALA A 44 29.12 -33.99 -16.46
C ALA A 44 29.91 -34.75 -15.39
N GLN A 45 29.57 -34.62 -14.11
CA GLN A 45 30.25 -35.36 -13.03
C GLN A 45 30.19 -36.88 -13.23
N GLN A 46 29.12 -37.41 -13.84
CA GLN A 46 28.89 -38.84 -14.04
C GLN A 46 29.44 -39.38 -15.36
N LEU A 47 30.08 -38.53 -16.17
CA LEU A 47 30.74 -38.96 -17.39
C LEU A 47 32.00 -39.79 -17.08
N PRO A 48 32.40 -40.72 -17.94
CA PRO A 48 33.62 -41.52 -17.73
C PRO A 48 34.88 -40.65 -17.83
N ASP A 49 35.97 -41.02 -17.16
CA ASP A 49 37.20 -40.20 -17.12
C ASP A 49 37.85 -39.97 -18.50
N ASP A 50 37.54 -40.82 -19.48
CA ASP A 50 38.02 -40.73 -20.87
C ASP A 50 37.18 -39.79 -21.77
N TYR A 51 36.15 -39.16 -21.20
CA TYR A 51 35.32 -38.20 -21.89
C TYR A 51 36.13 -36.93 -22.24
N PRO A 52 36.01 -36.38 -23.47
CA PRO A 52 36.73 -35.18 -23.90
C PRO A 52 36.56 -33.98 -22.96
N SER A 53 37.56 -33.10 -22.93
CA SER A 53 37.50 -31.87 -22.12
C SER A 53 36.29 -31.02 -22.52
N LEU A 54 35.55 -30.47 -21.54
CA LEU A 54 34.34 -29.70 -21.80
C LEU A 54 34.25 -28.40 -20.99
N ARG A 55 33.66 -27.34 -21.56
CA ARG A 55 33.32 -26.10 -20.85
C ARG A 55 31.84 -25.79 -20.94
N LEU A 56 31.31 -25.28 -19.83
CA LEU A 56 29.95 -24.76 -19.73
C LEU A 56 30.04 -23.27 -19.37
N ALA A 57 29.33 -22.42 -20.10
CA ALA A 57 29.29 -20.99 -19.78
C ALA A 57 27.93 -20.39 -20.16
N ASN A 58 27.55 -19.32 -19.46
CA ASN A 58 26.41 -18.51 -19.88
C ASN A 58 26.91 -17.41 -20.81
N PRO A 59 26.44 -17.31 -22.07
CA PRO A 59 26.87 -16.24 -22.98
C PRO A 59 26.53 -14.84 -22.43
N MET A 60 25.57 -14.72 -21.51
CA MET A 60 25.24 -13.46 -20.83
C MET A 60 26.31 -13.00 -19.83
N GLN A 61 27.29 -13.84 -19.49
CA GLN A 61 28.45 -13.42 -18.70
C GLN A 61 29.51 -12.71 -19.56
N VAL A 62 29.37 -12.74 -20.90
CA VAL A 62 30.30 -12.16 -21.88
C VAL A 62 29.53 -11.36 -22.93
N GLN A 63 28.90 -10.26 -22.52
CA GLN A 63 28.00 -9.48 -23.40
C GLN A 63 28.73 -8.44 -24.27
N ASN A 64 29.71 -7.72 -23.72
CA ASN A 64 30.44 -6.74 -24.52
C ASN A 64 31.47 -7.39 -25.46
N HIS A 65 31.78 -6.70 -26.55
CA HIS A 65 32.63 -7.23 -27.62
C HIS A 65 34.02 -7.65 -27.12
N ALA A 66 34.61 -6.89 -26.20
CA ALA A 66 35.93 -7.20 -25.65
C ALA A 66 35.93 -8.52 -24.84
N SER A 67 34.88 -8.81 -24.08
CA SER A 67 34.73 -10.06 -23.34
C SER A 67 34.48 -11.25 -24.27
N VAL A 68 33.69 -11.03 -25.33
CA VAL A 68 33.46 -12.04 -26.38
C VAL A 68 34.77 -12.38 -27.07
N ASP A 69 35.54 -11.37 -27.51
CA ASP A 69 36.81 -11.57 -28.20
C ASP A 69 37.83 -12.29 -27.32
N LEU A 70 37.96 -11.89 -26.05
CA LEU A 70 38.82 -12.55 -25.08
C LEU A 70 38.46 -14.04 -24.94
N TYR A 71 37.17 -14.35 -24.77
CA TYR A 71 36.72 -15.73 -24.62
C TYR A 71 36.85 -16.56 -25.91
N VAL A 72 36.68 -15.91 -27.07
CA VAL A 72 36.95 -16.53 -28.38
C VAL A 72 38.42 -16.91 -28.50
N ASP A 73 39.32 -16.01 -28.16
CA ASP A 73 40.76 -16.21 -28.28
C ASP A 73 41.31 -17.20 -27.25
N GLU A 74 40.83 -17.19 -26.02
CA GLU A 74 41.37 -18.04 -24.97
C GLU A 74 40.73 -19.44 -24.94
N VAL A 75 39.47 -19.58 -25.36
CA VAL A 75 38.71 -20.84 -25.20
C VAL A 75 38.09 -21.32 -26.51
N LEU A 76 37.22 -20.52 -27.15
CA LEU A 76 36.34 -21.04 -28.21
C LEU A 76 37.10 -21.45 -29.49
N ARG A 77 38.17 -20.76 -29.86
CA ARG A 77 38.98 -21.10 -31.05
C ARG A 77 39.65 -22.48 -30.98
N HIS A 78 39.72 -23.07 -29.79
CA HIS A 78 40.33 -24.38 -29.55
C HIS A 78 39.30 -25.52 -29.50
N ALA A 79 38.01 -25.21 -29.53
CA ALA A 79 36.95 -26.19 -29.49
C ALA A 79 36.80 -26.96 -30.81
N LYS A 80 36.45 -28.24 -30.73
CA LYS A 80 36.03 -29.06 -31.88
C LYS A 80 34.54 -28.93 -32.12
N VAL A 81 33.76 -28.84 -31.04
CA VAL A 81 32.30 -28.70 -31.06
C VAL A 81 31.91 -27.54 -30.16
N ILE A 82 31.12 -26.63 -30.70
CA ILE A 82 30.47 -25.55 -29.94
C ILE A 82 28.97 -25.71 -30.09
N LEU A 83 28.27 -25.91 -28.98
CA LEU A 83 26.82 -25.86 -28.94
C LEU A 83 26.36 -24.59 -28.21
N ILE A 84 25.38 -23.90 -28.76
CA ILE A 84 24.75 -22.76 -28.11
C ILE A 84 23.22 -22.92 -28.05
N SER A 85 22.68 -22.71 -26.86
CA SER A 85 21.25 -22.68 -26.55
C SER A 85 20.86 -21.27 -26.11
N LEU A 86 20.24 -20.50 -27.01
CA LEU A 86 20.04 -19.05 -26.84
C LEU A 86 18.56 -18.68 -26.77
N HIS A 87 18.13 -18.07 -25.67
CA HIS A 87 16.83 -17.42 -25.56
C HIS A 87 16.83 -16.10 -26.33
N GLY A 88 15.71 -15.77 -26.98
CA GLY A 88 15.55 -14.49 -27.69
C GLY A 88 16.25 -14.42 -29.07
N GLY A 89 16.85 -15.51 -29.53
CA GLY A 89 17.46 -15.62 -30.86
C GLY A 89 18.74 -14.80 -31.03
N ILE A 90 19.16 -14.60 -32.29
CA ILE A 90 20.44 -13.95 -32.64
C ILE A 90 20.56 -12.54 -32.03
N GLY A 91 19.44 -11.81 -31.88
CA GLY A 91 19.44 -10.43 -31.37
C GLY A 91 20.03 -10.27 -29.96
N TYR A 92 19.97 -11.32 -29.13
CA TYR A 92 20.45 -11.28 -27.74
C TYR A 92 21.97 -11.40 -27.59
N TRP A 93 22.67 -11.97 -28.58
CA TRP A 93 24.13 -12.14 -28.51
C TRP A 93 24.77 -12.09 -29.90
N ARG A 94 24.32 -11.12 -30.72
CA ARG A 94 24.62 -11.04 -32.16
C ARG A 94 26.11 -11.13 -32.47
N TYR A 95 26.94 -10.32 -31.80
CA TYR A 95 28.38 -10.31 -32.04
C TYR A 95 29.04 -11.66 -31.73
N GLY A 96 28.64 -12.31 -30.63
CA GLY A 96 29.10 -13.66 -30.30
C GLY A 96 28.72 -14.69 -31.37
N ILE A 97 27.48 -14.64 -31.88
CA ILE A 97 27.04 -15.51 -32.98
C ILE A 97 27.89 -15.29 -34.24
N GLU A 98 28.19 -14.04 -34.61
CA GLU A 98 29.05 -13.73 -35.76
C GLU A 98 30.46 -14.34 -35.59
N ARG A 99 31.07 -14.21 -34.41
CA ARG A 99 32.38 -14.83 -34.12
C ARG A 99 32.31 -16.36 -34.20
N LEU A 100 31.24 -16.98 -33.70
CA LEU A 100 31.05 -18.44 -33.77
C LEU A 100 30.93 -18.95 -35.22
N VAL A 101 30.22 -18.22 -36.08
CA VAL A 101 30.11 -18.57 -37.51
C VAL A 101 31.47 -18.48 -38.20
N GLU A 102 32.30 -17.48 -37.89
CA GLU A 102 33.68 -17.41 -38.40
C GLU A 102 34.55 -18.58 -37.94
N LEU A 103 34.37 -19.07 -36.70
CA LEU A 103 35.06 -20.28 -36.23
C LEU A 103 34.58 -21.53 -36.97
N ALA A 104 33.29 -21.60 -37.30
CA ALA A 104 32.71 -22.70 -38.06
C ALA A 104 33.32 -22.81 -39.47
N GLU A 105 33.56 -21.68 -40.15
CA GLU A 105 34.28 -21.65 -41.44
C GLU A 105 35.72 -22.20 -41.35
N ARG A 106 36.31 -22.18 -40.15
CA ARG A 106 37.65 -22.73 -39.85
C ARG A 106 37.64 -24.19 -39.41
N GLY A 107 36.47 -24.85 -39.44
CA GLY A 107 36.33 -26.29 -39.21
C GLY A 107 35.74 -26.71 -37.86
N VAL A 108 35.31 -25.76 -37.02
CA VAL A 108 34.59 -26.06 -35.77
C VAL A 108 33.16 -26.52 -36.08
N GLN A 109 32.67 -27.58 -35.42
CA GLN A 109 31.27 -27.97 -35.52
C GLN A 109 30.40 -27.06 -34.66
N LEU A 110 29.55 -26.26 -35.30
CA LEU A 110 28.69 -25.29 -34.64
C LEU A 110 27.24 -25.78 -34.62
N ILE A 111 26.65 -25.86 -33.43
CA ILE A 111 25.29 -26.32 -33.20
C ILE A 111 24.53 -25.21 -32.48
N LEU A 112 23.59 -24.57 -33.16
CA LEU A 112 22.76 -23.51 -32.58
C LEU A 112 21.33 -24.01 -32.42
N VAL A 113 20.83 -23.94 -31.20
CA VAL A 113 19.47 -24.37 -30.86
C VAL A 113 18.74 -23.27 -30.09
N PRO A 114 17.40 -23.18 -30.21
CA PRO A 114 16.61 -22.26 -29.40
C PRO A 114 16.71 -22.60 -27.91
N GLY A 115 16.75 -21.57 -27.07
CA GLY A 115 16.67 -21.74 -25.61
C GLY A 115 15.28 -22.10 -25.08
N ASP A 116 14.23 -21.90 -25.88
CA ASP A 116 12.83 -22.10 -25.49
C ASP A 116 12.12 -23.19 -26.32
N ASP A 117 10.80 -23.33 -26.11
CA ASP A 117 9.94 -24.32 -26.78
C ASP A 117 9.64 -23.99 -28.26
N ARG A 118 9.99 -22.79 -28.74
CA ARG A 118 9.69 -22.33 -30.09
C ARG A 118 10.88 -22.59 -31.02
N PRO A 119 10.63 -23.18 -32.20
CA PRO A 119 11.66 -23.25 -33.23
C PRO A 119 12.12 -21.84 -33.62
N ASP A 120 13.41 -21.65 -33.76
CA ASP A 120 14.03 -20.43 -34.30
C ASP A 120 14.80 -20.80 -35.58
N PRO A 121 14.17 -20.73 -36.76
CA PRO A 121 14.81 -21.09 -38.02
C PRO A 121 16.01 -20.19 -38.37
N GLU A 122 16.01 -18.94 -37.92
CA GLU A 122 17.06 -17.97 -38.20
C GLU A 122 18.34 -18.36 -37.45
N LEU A 123 18.23 -18.60 -36.15
CA LEU A 123 19.33 -19.09 -35.32
C LEU A 123 19.77 -20.51 -35.74
N SER A 124 18.80 -21.42 -35.88
CA SER A 124 19.07 -22.84 -36.11
C SER A 124 19.64 -23.11 -37.51
N GLY A 125 19.39 -22.21 -38.47
CA GLY A 125 19.89 -22.29 -39.85
C GLY A 125 21.39 -22.02 -39.99
N LEU A 126 22.02 -21.42 -38.97
CA LEU A 126 23.46 -21.15 -38.94
C LEU A 126 24.31 -22.34 -38.42
N SER A 127 23.67 -23.46 -38.09
CA SER A 127 24.37 -24.68 -37.62
C SER A 127 25.11 -25.39 -38.76
N THR A 128 26.27 -25.98 -38.49
CA THR A 128 27.04 -26.79 -39.47
C THR A 128 26.58 -28.26 -39.53
N VAL A 129 25.68 -28.66 -38.64
CA VAL A 129 25.19 -30.04 -38.53
C VAL A 129 23.83 -30.22 -39.20
N GLY A 130 23.47 -31.46 -39.54
CA GLY A 130 22.18 -31.78 -40.16
C GLY A 130 20.98 -31.50 -39.24
N VAL A 131 19.84 -31.16 -39.85
CA VAL A 131 18.58 -30.78 -39.17
C VAL A 131 18.14 -31.82 -38.13
N GLU A 132 18.16 -33.11 -38.48
CA GLU A 132 17.72 -34.18 -37.57
C GLU A 132 18.58 -34.25 -36.31
N VAL A 133 19.90 -34.11 -36.44
CA VAL A 133 20.83 -34.18 -35.30
C VAL A 133 20.69 -32.94 -34.42
N ARG A 134 20.60 -31.75 -35.04
CA ARG A 134 20.35 -30.49 -34.32
C ARG A 134 19.07 -30.57 -33.51
N ASP A 135 17.98 -30.99 -34.14
CA ASP A 135 16.66 -31.04 -33.49
C ASP A 135 16.63 -32.10 -32.38
N ARG A 136 17.33 -33.23 -32.53
CA ARG A 136 17.52 -34.22 -31.47
C ARG A 136 18.26 -33.65 -30.26
N LEU A 137 19.37 -32.95 -30.49
CA LEU A 137 20.15 -32.28 -29.42
C LEU A 137 19.33 -31.19 -28.73
N TRP A 138 18.55 -30.43 -29.50
CA TRP A 138 17.58 -29.48 -28.96
C TRP A 138 16.53 -30.17 -28.09
N GLN A 139 15.99 -31.32 -28.52
CA GLN A 139 15.02 -32.08 -27.72
C GLN A 139 15.62 -32.58 -26.40
N PHE A 140 16.86 -33.05 -26.34
CA PHE A 140 17.47 -33.42 -25.05
C PHE A 140 17.51 -32.25 -24.07
N LEU A 141 17.99 -31.08 -24.52
CA LEU A 141 18.07 -29.87 -23.69
C LEU A 141 16.68 -29.38 -23.28
N ARG A 142 15.71 -29.45 -24.19
CA ARG A 142 14.32 -29.04 -23.96
C ARG A 142 13.59 -29.95 -22.99
N GLN A 143 13.67 -31.27 -23.16
CA GLN A 143 12.99 -32.20 -22.25
C GLN A 143 13.65 -32.19 -20.87
N GLY A 144 14.97 -31.96 -20.82
CA GLY A 144 15.72 -31.86 -19.58
C GLY A 144 15.72 -33.16 -18.78
N GLY A 145 16.18 -33.08 -17.54
CA GLY A 145 16.35 -34.22 -16.64
C GLY A 145 17.71 -34.90 -16.82
N LEU A 146 18.22 -35.48 -15.73
CA LEU A 146 19.57 -36.02 -15.66
C LEU A 146 19.84 -37.12 -16.71
N GLY A 147 18.87 -38.00 -16.96
CA GLY A 147 18.98 -39.05 -17.98
C GLY A 147 19.18 -38.50 -19.39
N ASN A 148 18.33 -37.55 -19.80
CA ASN A 148 18.47 -36.88 -21.09
C ASN A 148 19.78 -36.09 -21.19
N ALA A 149 20.26 -35.47 -20.10
CA ALA A 149 21.54 -34.75 -20.10
C ALA A 149 22.75 -35.69 -20.27
N LEU A 150 22.71 -36.88 -19.68
CA LEU A 150 23.75 -37.90 -19.89
C LEU A 150 23.75 -38.42 -21.32
N ASP A 151 22.57 -38.75 -21.85
CA ASP A 151 22.45 -39.23 -23.23
C ASP A 151 22.74 -38.13 -24.26
N PHE A 152 22.50 -36.86 -23.93
CA PHE A 152 22.94 -35.70 -24.71
C PHE A 152 24.46 -35.65 -24.85
N TYR A 153 25.21 -35.79 -23.76
CA TYR A 153 26.68 -35.85 -23.81
C TYR A 153 27.16 -37.06 -24.60
N ARG A 154 26.59 -38.24 -24.36
CA ARG A 154 26.95 -39.45 -25.10
C ARG A 154 26.66 -39.34 -26.60
N CYS A 155 25.54 -38.73 -26.97
CA CYS A 155 25.17 -38.42 -28.36
C CYS A 155 26.17 -37.45 -29.01
N LEU A 156 26.55 -36.37 -28.32
CA LEU A 156 27.55 -35.42 -28.82
C LEU A 156 28.92 -36.07 -29.01
N ALA A 157 29.36 -36.87 -28.05
CA ALA A 157 30.64 -37.55 -28.10
C ALA A 157 30.69 -38.61 -29.20
N SER A 158 29.59 -39.36 -29.39
CA SER A 158 29.44 -40.35 -30.45
C SER A 158 29.41 -39.74 -31.85
N GLY A 159 28.75 -38.58 -32.01
CA GLY A 159 28.63 -37.92 -33.30
C GLY A 159 29.86 -37.12 -33.72
N TYR A 160 30.57 -36.48 -32.78
CA TYR A 160 31.49 -35.38 -33.12
C TYR A 160 32.82 -35.35 -32.36
N LEU A 161 33.06 -36.25 -31.40
CA LEU A 161 34.29 -36.26 -30.59
C LEU A 161 35.04 -37.60 -30.61
N ASP A 162 34.82 -38.43 -31.63
CA ASP A 162 35.49 -39.72 -31.82
C ASP A 162 35.42 -40.63 -30.59
N ARG A 163 34.23 -40.76 -30.00
CA ARG A 163 33.91 -41.73 -28.94
C ARG A 163 32.78 -42.64 -29.40
N ASP A 164 32.61 -43.80 -28.79
CA ASP A 164 31.51 -44.72 -29.09
C ASP A 164 30.73 -45.02 -27.82
N TYR A 165 30.04 -44.00 -27.30
CA TYR A 165 29.21 -44.15 -26.10
C TYR A 165 27.76 -44.46 -26.51
N PRO A 166 27.13 -45.51 -25.95
CA PRO A 166 25.73 -45.81 -26.23
C PRO A 166 24.81 -44.76 -25.62
N TRP A 167 23.82 -44.29 -26.37
CA TRP A 167 22.84 -43.30 -25.94
C TRP A 167 21.43 -43.70 -26.38
N ALA A 168 20.40 -43.18 -25.73
CA ALA A 168 18.98 -43.40 -26.05
C ALA A 168 18.31 -42.11 -26.56
N GLU A 169 17.25 -42.23 -27.37
CA GLU A 169 16.51 -41.06 -27.89
C GLU A 169 15.87 -40.21 -26.76
N PRO A 170 15.71 -38.88 -26.96
CA PRO A 170 15.19 -37.96 -25.94
C PRO A 170 13.85 -38.42 -25.33
N GLN A 171 13.81 -38.56 -24.01
CA GLN A 171 12.61 -38.93 -23.28
C GLN A 171 11.76 -37.69 -22.98
N THR A 172 10.46 -37.76 -23.25
CA THR A 172 9.54 -36.62 -23.06
C THR A 172 9.15 -36.49 -21.59
N LEU A 173 9.31 -35.29 -21.02
CA LEU A 173 8.81 -34.97 -19.69
C LEU A 173 7.38 -34.42 -19.78
N ALA A 174 6.45 -35.04 -19.07
CA ALA A 174 5.04 -34.60 -19.02
C ALA A 174 4.90 -33.14 -18.58
N ARG A 175 3.86 -32.44 -19.05
CA ARG A 175 3.61 -31.03 -18.70
C ARG A 175 3.22 -30.84 -17.23
N THR A 176 2.62 -31.87 -16.64
CA THR A 176 2.37 -32.02 -15.21
C THR A 176 2.88 -33.37 -14.75
N ALA A 177 3.48 -33.42 -13.56
CA ALA A 177 3.97 -34.67 -12.97
C ALA A 177 3.94 -34.60 -11.44
N ILE A 178 3.60 -35.73 -10.80
CA ILE A 178 3.89 -35.94 -9.38
C ILE A 178 5.40 -36.19 -9.28
N TYR A 179 6.05 -35.48 -8.37
CA TYR A 179 7.48 -35.60 -8.15
C TYR A 179 7.76 -36.46 -6.93
N HIS A 180 8.79 -37.30 -6.94
CA HIS A 180 9.25 -38.01 -5.75
C HIS A 180 10.77 -38.19 -5.82
N PRO A 181 11.53 -37.89 -4.75
CA PRO A 181 13.01 -37.85 -4.79
C PRO A 181 13.63 -39.20 -5.17
N HIS A 182 12.96 -40.30 -4.82
CA HIS A 182 13.47 -41.67 -5.04
C HIS A 182 12.80 -42.44 -6.19
N LYS A 183 11.88 -41.82 -6.94
CA LYS A 183 11.11 -42.50 -8.00
C LYS A 183 11.08 -41.66 -9.28
N ALA A 184 11.61 -42.21 -10.38
CA ALA A 184 11.69 -41.49 -11.66
C ALA A 184 10.32 -41.21 -12.31
N ASN A 185 9.32 -42.08 -12.10
CA ASN A 185 7.96 -41.95 -12.64
C ASN A 185 6.94 -42.09 -11.50
N ALA A 186 6.96 -41.15 -10.56
CA ALA A 186 6.13 -41.21 -9.36
C ALA A 186 4.64 -41.08 -9.66
N ARG A 187 3.83 -41.76 -8.86
CA ARG A 187 2.37 -41.69 -8.83
C ARG A 187 1.90 -41.26 -7.44
N LEU A 188 0.61 -40.95 -7.31
CA LEU A 188 0.03 -40.60 -6.02
C LEU A 188 0.21 -41.72 -4.98
N ASP A 189 0.01 -42.98 -5.39
CA ASP A 189 0.19 -44.17 -4.55
C ASP A 189 1.60 -44.27 -3.94
N ASP A 190 2.64 -43.79 -4.64
CA ASP A 190 4.01 -43.80 -4.11
C ASP A 190 4.12 -42.88 -2.88
N TRP A 191 3.51 -41.70 -2.91
CA TRP A 191 3.46 -40.80 -1.76
C TRP A 191 2.53 -41.31 -0.66
N GLN A 192 1.37 -41.87 -1.01
CA GLN A 192 0.46 -42.44 -0.03
C GLN A 192 1.10 -43.55 0.80
N ALA A 193 2.06 -44.30 0.22
CA ALA A 193 2.83 -45.30 0.96
C ALA A 193 3.77 -44.70 2.02
N ASP A 194 4.25 -43.47 1.80
CA ASP A 194 5.14 -42.74 2.71
C ASP A 194 4.38 -41.84 3.71
N TRP A 195 3.06 -41.71 3.54
CA TRP A 195 2.21 -40.84 4.35
C TRP A 195 1.78 -41.47 5.68
N HIS A 196 1.55 -40.60 6.66
CA HIS A 196 0.91 -40.97 7.92
C HIS A 196 -0.60 -40.72 7.83
N ALA A 197 -1.42 -41.75 8.03
CA ALA A 197 -2.88 -41.69 7.81
C ALA A 197 -3.62 -40.58 8.57
N GLU A 198 -3.15 -40.20 9.77
CA GLU A 198 -3.78 -39.16 10.61
C GLU A 198 -3.38 -37.72 10.22
N GLN A 199 -2.33 -37.58 9.41
CA GLN A 199 -1.78 -36.29 9.01
C GLN A 199 -2.47 -35.77 7.74
N PRO A 200 -2.76 -34.45 7.68
CA PRO A 200 -3.41 -33.87 6.52
C PRO A 200 -2.43 -33.66 5.36
N VAL A 201 -2.93 -33.68 4.13
CA VAL A 201 -2.12 -33.52 2.92
C VAL A 201 -1.90 -32.05 2.60
N ALA A 202 -0.63 -31.68 2.40
CA ALA A 202 -0.17 -30.38 1.92
C ALA A 202 0.37 -30.51 0.49
N ALA A 203 -0.35 -29.94 -0.47
CA ALA A 203 0.09 -29.93 -1.86
C ALA A 203 1.21 -28.91 -2.07
N VAL A 204 2.29 -29.29 -2.75
CA VAL A 204 3.41 -28.40 -3.07
C VAL A 204 3.47 -28.21 -4.59
N LEU A 205 3.04 -27.05 -5.07
CA LEU A 205 3.08 -26.72 -6.50
C LEU A 205 4.39 -26.01 -6.84
N PHE A 206 5.14 -26.53 -7.81
CA PHE A 206 6.36 -25.90 -8.28
C PHE A 206 6.50 -25.97 -9.81
N TYR A 207 7.30 -25.09 -10.40
CA TYR A 207 7.47 -25.09 -11.85
C TYR A 207 8.14 -26.37 -12.36
N ARG A 208 7.60 -26.92 -13.45
CA ARG A 208 8.18 -28.04 -14.22
C ARG A 208 9.62 -27.76 -14.65
N SER A 209 10.00 -26.50 -14.85
CA SER A 209 11.37 -26.11 -15.20
C SER A 209 12.39 -26.52 -14.13
N HIS A 210 12.03 -26.57 -12.85
CA HIS A 210 12.91 -27.09 -11.80
C HIS A 210 13.16 -28.59 -11.98
N LEU A 211 12.12 -29.35 -12.33
CA LEU A 211 12.25 -30.79 -12.63
C LEU A 211 13.08 -31.02 -13.90
N GLN A 212 12.84 -30.25 -14.96
CA GLN A 212 13.66 -30.27 -16.18
C GLN A 212 15.13 -29.97 -15.89
N ALA A 213 15.41 -29.07 -14.96
CA ALA A 213 16.77 -28.70 -14.59
C ALA A 213 17.43 -29.62 -13.56
N ALA A 214 16.74 -30.68 -13.10
CA ALA A 214 17.12 -31.46 -11.92
C ALA A 214 17.37 -30.60 -10.65
N ASN A 215 16.84 -29.39 -10.62
CA ASN A 215 17.00 -28.42 -9.54
C ASN A 215 15.85 -28.57 -8.54
N THR A 216 15.77 -29.75 -7.93
CA THR A 216 14.66 -30.17 -7.05
C THR A 216 15.06 -30.36 -5.59
N GLY A 217 16.34 -30.25 -5.25
CA GLY A 217 16.83 -30.49 -3.89
C GLY A 217 16.18 -29.59 -2.81
N PHE A 218 15.80 -28.36 -3.15
CA PHE A 218 15.04 -27.52 -2.20
C PHE A 218 13.60 -28.01 -1.98
N ILE A 219 12.97 -28.64 -2.97
CA ILE A 219 11.65 -29.28 -2.82
C ILE A 219 11.79 -30.52 -1.92
N ASP A 220 12.87 -31.29 -2.03
CA ASP A 220 13.14 -32.44 -1.17
C ASP A 220 13.21 -32.02 0.30
N VAL A 221 14.03 -31.01 0.59
CA VAL A 221 14.15 -30.45 1.94
C VAL A 221 12.80 -29.92 2.43
N PHE A 222 12.03 -29.25 1.57
CA PHE A 222 10.73 -28.72 1.97
C PHE A 222 9.72 -29.83 2.31
N CYS A 223 9.70 -30.93 1.54
CA CYS A 223 8.88 -32.09 1.84
C CYS A 223 9.25 -32.70 3.21
N GLN A 224 10.54 -32.79 3.54
CA GLN A 224 11.00 -33.25 4.85
C GLN A 224 10.55 -32.31 5.97
N ARG A 225 10.58 -30.99 5.76
CA ARG A 225 10.11 -30.01 6.75
C ARG A 225 8.60 -30.09 6.96
N LEU A 226 7.82 -30.32 5.91
CA LEU A 226 6.38 -30.54 6.00
C LEU A 226 6.06 -31.81 6.81
N GLN A 227 6.76 -32.92 6.55
CA GLN A 227 6.62 -34.15 7.35
C GLN A 227 6.98 -33.92 8.82
N ALA A 228 8.06 -33.18 9.09
CA ALA A 228 8.45 -32.82 10.46
C ALA A 228 7.41 -31.95 11.17
N ALA A 229 6.69 -31.10 10.44
CA ALA A 229 5.55 -30.33 10.92
C ALA A 229 4.24 -31.15 11.02
N GLY A 230 4.26 -32.44 10.68
CA GLY A 230 3.09 -33.32 10.74
C GLY A 230 2.12 -33.15 9.57
N LEU A 231 2.63 -32.80 8.39
CA LEU A 231 1.89 -32.70 7.13
C LEU A 231 2.41 -33.73 6.13
N ASN A 232 1.49 -34.36 5.38
CA ASN A 232 1.82 -35.27 4.28
C ASN A 232 2.06 -34.46 2.99
N PRO A 233 3.30 -34.37 2.46
CA PRO A 233 3.57 -33.57 1.28
C PRO A 233 3.10 -34.27 -0.01
N LEU A 234 2.56 -33.50 -0.95
CA LEU A 234 2.28 -33.91 -2.32
C LEU A 234 2.91 -32.92 -3.32
N PRO A 235 4.19 -33.09 -3.69
CA PRO A 235 4.86 -32.22 -4.65
C PRO A 235 4.46 -32.51 -6.10
N MET A 236 4.00 -31.47 -6.79
CA MET A 236 3.50 -31.52 -8.16
C MET A 236 4.20 -30.47 -9.02
N ALA A 237 4.91 -30.95 -10.04
CA ALA A 237 5.56 -30.13 -11.04
C ALA A 237 4.53 -29.71 -12.10
N VAL A 238 4.44 -28.41 -12.40
CA VAL A 238 3.48 -27.86 -13.37
C VAL A 238 4.16 -26.92 -14.36
N ALA A 239 3.86 -27.07 -15.66
CA ALA A 239 4.33 -26.15 -16.69
C ALA A 239 3.72 -24.75 -16.53
N SER A 240 2.39 -24.68 -16.43
CA SER A 240 1.65 -23.44 -16.19
C SER A 240 0.27 -23.73 -15.64
N LEU A 241 -0.14 -23.02 -14.57
CA LEU A 241 -1.51 -23.10 -14.05
C LEU A 241 -2.54 -22.39 -14.97
N LYS A 242 -2.07 -21.60 -15.95
CA LYS A 242 -2.96 -20.98 -16.97
C LYS A 242 -3.38 -21.97 -18.06
N GLU A 243 -2.70 -23.10 -18.17
CA GLU A 243 -3.05 -24.12 -19.16
C GLU A 243 -4.17 -25.01 -18.61
N PRO A 244 -5.34 -25.09 -19.27
CA PRO A 244 -6.49 -25.81 -18.73
C PRO A 244 -6.20 -27.29 -18.41
N GLY A 245 -5.40 -27.96 -19.25
CA GLY A 245 -5.02 -29.37 -19.00
C GLY A 245 -4.09 -29.54 -17.80
N CYS A 246 -3.20 -28.57 -17.54
CA CYS A 246 -2.33 -28.59 -16.37
C CYS A 246 -3.13 -28.34 -15.09
N LEU A 247 -4.02 -27.35 -15.09
CA LEU A 247 -4.88 -27.04 -13.95
C LEU A 247 -5.81 -28.22 -13.62
N ALA A 248 -6.47 -28.81 -14.62
CA ALA A 248 -7.36 -29.95 -14.42
C ALA A 248 -6.63 -31.13 -13.75
N ALA A 249 -5.44 -31.48 -14.22
CA ALA A 249 -4.64 -32.55 -13.60
C ALA A 249 -4.28 -32.25 -12.13
N VAL A 250 -3.88 -31.00 -11.84
CA VAL A 250 -3.61 -30.57 -10.46
C VAL A 250 -4.87 -30.65 -9.60
N GLU A 251 -6.01 -30.15 -10.08
CA GLU A 251 -7.28 -30.21 -9.35
C GLU A 251 -7.72 -31.64 -9.06
N ASP A 252 -7.57 -32.55 -10.02
CA ASP A 252 -7.95 -33.95 -9.86
C ASP A 252 -7.07 -34.63 -8.79
N TRP A 253 -5.75 -34.37 -8.77
CA TRP A 253 -4.87 -34.85 -7.70
C TRP A 253 -5.16 -34.22 -6.34
N LEU A 254 -5.48 -32.93 -6.30
CA LEU A 254 -5.88 -32.25 -5.07
C LEU A 254 -7.15 -32.88 -4.47
N ASP A 255 -8.11 -33.22 -5.31
CA ASP A 255 -9.36 -33.87 -4.92
C ASP A 255 -9.15 -35.31 -4.47
N GLU A 256 -8.41 -36.10 -5.25
CA GLU A 256 -8.07 -37.49 -4.96
C GLU A 256 -7.28 -37.64 -3.65
N ALA A 257 -6.30 -36.76 -3.42
CA ALA A 257 -5.50 -36.73 -2.19
C ALA A 257 -6.19 -36.05 -1.01
N GLN A 258 -7.37 -35.47 -1.22
CA GLN A 258 -8.10 -34.69 -0.22
C GLN A 258 -7.24 -33.59 0.43
N ALA A 259 -6.49 -32.84 -0.40
CA ALA A 259 -5.59 -31.79 0.06
C ALA A 259 -6.30 -30.79 0.98
N SER A 260 -5.63 -30.38 2.05
CA SER A 260 -6.13 -29.46 3.07
C SER A 260 -5.51 -28.06 2.96
N VAL A 261 -4.36 -27.93 2.30
CA VAL A 261 -3.67 -26.66 2.04
C VAL A 261 -2.83 -26.76 0.77
N ILE A 262 -2.69 -25.66 0.04
CA ILE A 262 -1.85 -25.55 -1.16
C ILE A 262 -0.66 -24.63 -0.86
N LEU A 263 0.54 -25.14 -1.00
CA LEU A 263 1.81 -24.42 -0.92
C LEU A 263 2.28 -24.17 -2.36
N ASN A 264 2.11 -22.95 -2.85
CA ASN A 264 2.40 -22.61 -4.23
C ASN A 264 3.71 -21.83 -4.33
N THR A 265 4.67 -22.35 -5.11
CA THR A 265 5.94 -21.68 -5.39
C THR A 265 5.99 -20.99 -6.74
N THR A 266 4.94 -21.13 -7.56
CA THR A 266 4.84 -20.46 -8.86
C THR A 266 4.58 -18.96 -8.70
N GLY A 267 5.14 -18.15 -9.60
CA GLY A 267 5.07 -16.67 -9.56
C GLY A 267 4.09 -16.03 -10.55
N PHE A 268 3.26 -16.82 -11.23
CA PHE A 268 2.21 -16.28 -12.10
C PHE A 268 0.84 -16.50 -11.48
N ALA A 269 0.00 -15.46 -11.55
CA ALA A 269 -1.41 -15.54 -11.22
C ALA A 269 -2.19 -16.25 -12.32
N GLN A 270 -3.27 -16.94 -11.98
CA GLN A 270 -4.28 -17.32 -12.96
C GLN A 270 -5.11 -16.11 -13.37
N SER A 271 -5.39 -15.23 -12.41
CA SER A 271 -6.19 -14.01 -12.56
C SER A 271 -5.45 -12.87 -13.27
N SER A 272 -6.23 -11.97 -13.88
CA SER A 272 -5.81 -10.61 -14.22
C SER A 272 -6.77 -9.59 -13.60
N PRO A 273 -6.38 -8.31 -13.48
CA PRO A 273 -7.28 -7.27 -13.01
C PRO A 273 -8.60 -7.18 -13.80
N GLU A 274 -8.56 -7.44 -15.11
CA GLU A 274 -9.72 -7.40 -16.02
C GLU A 274 -10.57 -8.68 -15.97
N ALA A 275 -9.97 -9.81 -15.59
CA ALA A 275 -10.62 -11.12 -15.50
C ALA A 275 -10.21 -11.83 -14.19
N PRO A 276 -10.72 -11.36 -13.04
CA PRO A 276 -10.39 -11.97 -11.75
C PRO A 276 -11.05 -13.34 -11.60
N HIS A 277 -10.28 -14.37 -11.23
CA HIS A 277 -10.83 -15.66 -10.83
C HIS A 277 -11.11 -15.64 -9.32
N LEU A 278 -12.40 -15.53 -8.96
CA LEU A 278 -12.82 -15.52 -7.54
C LEU A 278 -12.38 -16.77 -6.76
N ARG A 279 -12.12 -17.88 -7.47
CA ARG A 279 -11.54 -19.10 -6.91
C ARG A 279 -10.54 -19.68 -7.91
N PRO A 280 -9.22 -19.61 -7.65
CA PRO A 280 -8.20 -20.12 -8.58
C PRO A 280 -8.10 -21.66 -8.59
N PHE A 281 -8.67 -22.33 -7.59
CA PHE A 281 -8.75 -23.79 -7.52
C PHE A 281 -10.15 -24.23 -7.11
N ARG A 282 -10.59 -25.41 -7.57
CA ARG A 282 -11.87 -26.04 -7.21
C ARG A 282 -12.02 -26.29 -5.71
N ARG A 283 -10.96 -26.77 -5.05
CA ARG A 283 -10.97 -26.98 -3.59
C ARG A 283 -10.95 -25.63 -2.87
N ASN A 284 -11.87 -25.47 -1.92
CA ASN A 284 -12.02 -24.24 -1.15
C ASN A 284 -11.11 -24.23 0.09
N ILE A 285 -9.79 -24.25 -0.14
CA ILE A 285 -8.75 -24.37 0.89
C ILE A 285 -7.70 -23.25 0.77
N PRO A 286 -6.93 -22.93 1.81
CA PRO A 286 -5.97 -21.85 1.79
C PRO A 286 -4.84 -22.11 0.79
N VAL A 287 -4.42 -21.05 0.08
CA VAL A 287 -3.29 -21.08 -0.84
C VAL A 287 -2.21 -20.17 -0.29
N ILE A 288 -1.08 -20.74 0.13
CA ILE A 288 0.04 -20.01 0.70
C ILE A 288 1.13 -19.89 -0.37
N GLN A 289 1.58 -18.66 -0.62
CA GLN A 289 2.69 -18.39 -1.53
C GLN A 289 4.01 -18.63 -0.79
N ALA A 290 4.70 -19.72 -1.13
CA ALA A 290 6.05 -20.03 -0.65
C ALA A 290 7.07 -19.53 -1.67
N ILE A 291 7.97 -18.63 -1.27
CA ILE A 291 8.69 -17.79 -2.23
C ILE A 291 10.03 -18.43 -2.62
N CYS A 292 10.28 -18.59 -3.91
CA CYS A 292 11.59 -18.99 -4.45
C CYS A 292 12.33 -17.74 -4.95
N ALA A 293 13.03 -17.05 -4.04
CA ALA A 293 13.70 -15.79 -4.32
C ALA A 293 14.75 -15.93 -5.43
N GLN A 294 14.75 -14.98 -6.36
CA GLN A 294 15.69 -14.93 -7.50
C GLN A 294 17.04 -14.35 -7.08
N ASP A 295 17.07 -13.60 -5.98
CA ASP A 295 18.28 -13.06 -5.37
C ASP A 295 18.97 -14.14 -4.51
N ASN A 296 20.26 -13.94 -4.24
CA ASN A 296 21.00 -14.81 -3.33
C ASN A 296 20.68 -14.48 -1.86
N GLN A 297 20.93 -15.44 -0.97
CA GLN A 297 20.60 -15.29 0.44
C GLN A 297 21.36 -14.12 1.11
N PRO A 298 22.69 -13.94 0.91
CA PRO A 298 23.41 -12.82 1.52
C PRO A 298 22.88 -11.45 1.09
N GLY A 299 22.49 -11.29 -0.18
CA GLY A 299 21.88 -10.07 -0.70
C GLY A 299 20.52 -9.79 -0.07
N TRP A 300 19.68 -10.81 0.08
CA TRP A 300 18.42 -10.69 0.80
C TRP A 300 18.62 -10.36 2.29
N GLU A 301 19.59 -10.99 2.96
CA GLU A 301 19.92 -10.73 4.37
C GLU A 301 20.39 -9.29 4.59
N ALA A 302 21.22 -8.76 3.70
CA ALA A 302 21.73 -7.40 3.76
C ALA A 302 20.70 -6.32 3.37
N SER A 303 19.66 -6.68 2.61
CA SER A 303 18.64 -5.73 2.15
C SER A 303 17.57 -5.46 3.20
N GLU A 304 17.39 -4.20 3.60
CA GLU A 304 16.25 -3.77 4.44
C GLU A 304 14.91 -3.87 3.69
N GLN A 305 14.93 -3.82 2.37
CA GLN A 305 13.74 -4.07 1.55
C GLN A 305 13.32 -5.55 1.58
N GLY A 306 14.30 -6.45 1.66
CA GLY A 306 14.11 -7.89 1.54
C GLY A 306 14.12 -8.34 0.09
N LEU A 307 12.95 -8.47 -0.54
CA LEU A 307 12.84 -8.97 -1.92
C LEU A 307 13.06 -7.87 -2.96
N GLY A 308 13.83 -8.18 -4.01
CA GLY A 308 14.04 -7.27 -5.13
C GLY A 308 12.79 -7.01 -6.00
N PRO A 309 12.82 -6.02 -6.91
CA PRO A 309 11.66 -5.61 -7.73
C PRO A 309 11.04 -6.72 -8.57
N ARG A 310 11.86 -7.65 -9.09
CA ARG A 310 11.40 -8.80 -9.86
C ARG A 310 10.60 -9.76 -8.99
N ASP A 311 11.08 -10.03 -7.79
CA ASP A 311 10.43 -10.91 -6.82
C ASP A 311 9.18 -10.28 -6.24
N LEU A 312 9.16 -8.97 -6.01
CA LEU A 312 7.95 -8.23 -5.66
C LEU A 312 6.84 -8.41 -6.72
N ALA A 313 7.17 -8.28 -8.00
CA ALA A 313 6.18 -8.48 -9.05
C ALA A 313 5.71 -9.95 -9.15
N MET A 314 6.65 -10.89 -9.19
CA MET A 314 6.37 -12.31 -9.45
C MET A 314 5.82 -13.05 -8.24
N HIS A 315 6.34 -12.78 -7.05
CA HIS A 315 6.05 -13.55 -5.85
C HIS A 315 5.15 -12.83 -4.86
N ILE A 316 4.81 -11.56 -5.10
CA ILE A 316 3.92 -10.77 -4.23
C ILE A 316 2.72 -10.25 -5.02
N ALA A 317 2.90 -9.24 -5.89
CA ALA A 317 1.78 -8.53 -6.52
C ALA A 317 0.90 -9.43 -7.40
N LEU A 318 1.50 -10.30 -8.24
CA LEU A 318 0.72 -11.24 -9.04
C LEU A 318 0.00 -12.30 -8.17
N PRO A 319 0.68 -13.00 -7.24
CA PRO A 319 0.02 -13.88 -6.26
C PRO A 319 -1.13 -13.25 -5.46
N GLU A 320 -1.05 -11.95 -5.13
CA GLU A 320 -2.14 -11.23 -4.46
C GLU A 320 -3.43 -11.22 -5.31
N LEU A 321 -3.33 -11.14 -6.65
CA LEU A 321 -4.48 -11.23 -7.57
C LEU A 321 -5.26 -12.53 -7.44
N ASP A 322 -4.57 -13.62 -7.11
CA ASP A 322 -5.15 -14.95 -6.87
C ASP A 322 -5.56 -15.15 -5.40
N GLY A 323 -5.53 -14.11 -4.56
CA GLY A 323 -5.90 -14.18 -3.15
C GLY A 323 -4.97 -15.04 -2.29
N ARG A 324 -3.74 -15.29 -2.75
CA ARG A 324 -2.77 -16.13 -2.03
C ARG A 324 -2.30 -15.43 -0.75
N ILE A 325 -2.06 -16.22 0.29
CA ILE A 325 -1.46 -15.75 1.55
C ILE A 325 0.04 -15.62 1.34
N ILE A 326 0.54 -14.39 1.43
CA ILE A 326 1.98 -14.10 1.26
C ILE A 326 2.75 -14.58 2.49
N SER A 327 3.79 -15.41 2.29
CA SER A 327 4.57 -16.00 3.38
C SER A 327 6.05 -15.60 3.35
N ARG A 328 6.99 -16.55 3.20
CA ARG A 328 8.43 -16.36 3.36
C ARG A 328 9.23 -16.93 2.17
N PRO A 329 10.44 -16.40 1.91
CA PRO A 329 11.39 -17.01 0.99
C PRO A 329 11.89 -18.35 1.54
N ILE A 330 11.48 -19.45 0.90
CA ILE A 330 11.88 -20.81 1.27
C ILE A 330 13.18 -21.25 0.58
N SER A 331 13.60 -20.54 -0.47
CA SER A 331 14.83 -20.84 -1.19
C SER A 331 15.39 -19.60 -1.88
N PHE A 332 16.71 -19.57 -2.08
CA PHE A 332 17.43 -18.48 -2.74
C PHE A 332 18.26 -19.01 -3.90
N LYS A 333 18.44 -18.20 -4.95
CA LYS A 333 19.30 -18.55 -6.09
C LYS A 333 20.75 -18.20 -5.73
N ASP A 334 21.58 -19.21 -5.53
CA ASP A 334 22.93 -19.03 -4.99
C ASP A 334 23.93 -19.97 -5.67
N LEU A 335 25.23 -19.63 -5.57
CA LEU A 335 26.31 -20.52 -6.02
C LEU A 335 26.27 -21.80 -5.19
N ALA A 336 25.99 -22.91 -5.84
CA ALA A 336 25.95 -24.22 -5.20
C ALA A 336 27.36 -24.81 -5.06
N TRP A 337 28.10 -24.85 -6.18
CA TRP A 337 29.47 -25.34 -6.26
C TRP A 337 30.12 -24.89 -7.58
N ARG A 338 31.46 -24.96 -7.67
CA ARG A 338 32.19 -24.82 -8.93
C ARG A 338 32.52 -26.19 -9.48
N SER A 339 32.16 -26.44 -10.73
CA SER A 339 32.48 -27.67 -11.41
C SER A 339 33.89 -27.67 -11.95
N GLU A 340 34.77 -28.49 -11.38
CA GLU A 340 36.12 -28.69 -11.91
C GLU A 340 36.10 -29.30 -13.31
N ARG A 341 35.10 -30.15 -13.59
CA ARG A 341 34.99 -30.87 -14.86
C ARG A 341 34.59 -29.97 -16.02
N SER A 342 33.65 -29.05 -15.79
CA SER A 342 33.20 -28.07 -16.79
C SER A 342 33.81 -26.68 -16.62
N GLN A 343 34.59 -26.46 -15.56
CA GLN A 343 35.12 -25.16 -15.11
C GLN A 343 34.05 -24.06 -15.04
N SER A 344 32.84 -24.44 -14.62
CA SER A 344 31.68 -23.56 -14.57
C SER A 344 31.15 -23.44 -13.17
N ASP A 345 30.70 -22.25 -12.80
CA ASP A 345 30.00 -22.04 -11.54
C ASP A 345 28.55 -22.50 -11.68
N VAL A 346 28.10 -23.36 -10.76
CA VAL A 346 26.76 -23.94 -10.79
C VAL A 346 25.86 -23.19 -9.83
N VAL A 347 24.84 -22.53 -10.37
CA VAL A 347 23.87 -21.74 -9.61
C VAL A 347 22.55 -22.50 -9.54
N CYS A 348 22.05 -22.77 -8.32
CA CYS A 348 20.79 -23.48 -8.10
C CYS A 348 19.95 -22.81 -7.01
N TYR A 349 18.73 -23.32 -6.78
CA TYR A 349 17.93 -22.88 -5.64
C TYR A 349 18.40 -23.66 -4.41
N ARG A 350 18.91 -22.95 -3.41
CA ARG A 350 19.30 -23.52 -2.13
C ARG A 350 18.17 -23.36 -1.14
N ALA A 351 17.87 -24.43 -0.40
CA ALA A 351 16.86 -24.41 0.65
C ALA A 351 17.25 -23.44 1.78
N ALA A 352 16.25 -22.75 2.33
CA ALA A 352 16.35 -21.99 3.57
C ALA A 352 15.51 -22.69 4.65
N PRO A 353 16.08 -23.67 5.39
CA PRO A 353 15.29 -24.60 6.20
C PRO A 353 14.47 -23.94 7.31
N GLU A 354 15.04 -22.93 7.98
CA GLU A 354 14.34 -22.22 9.05
C GLU A 354 13.10 -21.47 8.50
N ARG A 355 13.22 -20.82 7.33
CA ARG A 355 12.07 -20.19 6.64
C ARG A 355 11.06 -21.23 6.14
N MET A 356 11.51 -22.41 5.72
CA MET A 356 10.62 -23.54 5.39
C MET A 356 9.83 -24.02 6.61
N ASP A 357 10.48 -24.10 7.78
CA ASP A 357 9.83 -24.50 9.03
C ASP A 357 8.71 -23.50 9.40
N PHE A 358 8.92 -22.20 9.19
CA PHE A 358 7.87 -21.18 9.35
C PHE A 358 6.67 -21.44 8.43
N VAL A 359 6.90 -21.65 7.13
CA VAL A 359 5.83 -21.87 6.15
C VAL A 359 5.09 -23.18 6.43
N ALA A 360 5.81 -24.24 6.83
CA ALA A 360 5.23 -25.52 7.21
C ALA A 360 4.33 -25.39 8.44
N GLU A 361 4.77 -24.69 9.49
CA GLU A 361 3.96 -24.44 10.68
C GLU A 361 2.74 -23.55 10.34
N LEU A 362 2.89 -22.53 9.50
CA LEU A 362 1.76 -21.68 9.07
C LEU A 362 0.71 -22.53 8.36
N ALA A 363 1.13 -23.40 7.45
CA ALA A 363 0.25 -24.34 6.76
C ALA A 363 -0.45 -25.28 7.74
N ARG A 364 0.29 -25.83 8.71
CA ARG A 364 -0.26 -26.69 9.77
C ARG A 364 -1.32 -25.95 10.59
N ARG A 365 -1.09 -24.69 10.94
CA ARG A 365 -2.04 -23.87 11.72
C ARG A 365 -3.32 -23.55 10.95
N TRP A 366 -3.23 -23.27 9.65
CA TRP A 366 -4.41 -23.11 8.80
C TRP A 366 -5.24 -24.39 8.71
N VAL A 367 -4.57 -25.55 8.60
CA VAL A 367 -5.25 -26.85 8.60
C VAL A 367 -5.85 -27.17 9.96
N GLU A 368 -5.14 -26.86 11.05
CA GLU A 368 -5.66 -27.00 12.42
C GLU A 368 -6.91 -26.14 12.63
N LEU A 369 -6.88 -24.87 12.19
CA LEU A 369 -8.02 -23.96 12.23
C LEU A 369 -9.24 -24.51 11.47
N ALA A 370 -9.03 -25.23 10.37
CA ALA A 370 -10.10 -25.90 9.62
C ALA A 370 -10.65 -27.17 10.32
N ARG A 371 -9.79 -27.91 11.02
CA ARG A 371 -10.13 -29.23 11.62
C ARG A 371 -10.70 -29.14 13.03
N VAL A 372 -10.26 -28.18 13.84
CA VAL A 372 -10.74 -28.02 15.22
C VAL A 372 -12.22 -27.62 15.19
N PRO A 373 -13.11 -28.29 15.96
CA PRO A 373 -14.51 -27.89 16.06
C PRO A 373 -14.65 -26.46 16.58
N ASN A 374 -15.64 -25.70 16.09
CA ASN A 374 -15.81 -24.29 16.49
C ASN A 374 -15.88 -24.09 18.01
N GLY A 375 -16.53 -25.00 18.74
CA GLY A 375 -16.64 -24.94 20.20
C GLY A 375 -15.32 -25.05 20.98
N ASP A 376 -14.26 -25.56 20.33
CA ASP A 376 -12.92 -25.71 20.91
C ASP A 376 -11.94 -24.64 20.41
N LYS A 377 -12.36 -23.81 19.44
CA LYS A 377 -11.51 -22.76 18.87
C LYS A 377 -11.32 -21.61 19.85
N ARG A 378 -10.05 -21.25 20.02
CA ARG A 378 -9.56 -20.06 20.71
C ARG A 378 -9.25 -18.97 19.70
N ILE A 379 -10.10 -17.96 19.62
CA ILE A 379 -9.95 -16.81 18.73
C ILE A 379 -9.57 -15.58 19.57
N ALA A 380 -8.70 -14.74 19.05
CA ALA A 380 -8.33 -13.47 19.67
C ALA A 380 -8.71 -12.30 18.76
N LEU A 381 -9.47 -11.33 19.25
CA LEU A 381 -9.77 -10.06 18.60
C LEU A 381 -8.87 -8.99 19.20
N ILE A 382 -8.08 -8.30 18.39
CA ILE A 382 -7.10 -7.31 18.84
C ILE A 382 -7.54 -5.92 18.36
N LEU A 383 -7.75 -5.01 19.32
CA LEU A 383 -8.13 -3.62 19.08
C LEU A 383 -6.88 -2.73 19.14
N ALA A 384 -6.67 -1.91 18.11
CA ALA A 384 -5.56 -0.96 18.10
C ALA A 384 -5.78 0.18 19.11
N ASN A 385 -4.70 0.71 19.70
CA ASN A 385 -4.77 1.82 20.65
C ASN A 385 -3.58 2.77 20.47
N TYR A 386 -3.71 3.69 19.52
CA TYR A 386 -2.79 4.80 19.30
C TYR A 386 -3.61 6.05 18.94
N PRO A 387 -3.39 7.21 19.59
CA PRO A 387 -2.51 7.42 20.75
C PRO A 387 -2.88 6.51 21.94
N THR A 388 -1.95 6.25 22.85
CA THR A 388 -2.07 5.20 23.90
C THR A 388 -2.87 5.69 25.11
N ARG A 389 -4.04 6.27 24.87
CA ARG A 389 -4.98 6.76 25.89
C ARG A 389 -6.24 5.90 25.90
N ASP A 390 -6.94 5.89 27.02
CA ASP A 390 -8.16 5.09 27.19
C ASP A 390 -9.31 5.54 26.30
N GLY A 391 -9.47 6.85 26.09
CA GLY A 391 -10.46 7.40 25.14
C GLY A 391 -10.14 7.07 23.68
N ARG A 392 -9.01 6.42 23.42
CA ARG A 392 -8.45 6.09 22.10
C ARG A 392 -8.33 4.60 21.82
N ILE A 393 -8.95 3.73 22.62
CA ILE A 393 -8.99 2.27 22.35
C ILE A 393 -9.88 2.01 21.13
N GLY A 394 -9.47 1.10 20.24
CA GLY A 394 -10.22 0.77 19.03
C GLY A 394 -10.02 1.77 17.89
N ASN A 395 -8.79 2.27 17.70
CA ASN A 395 -8.53 3.11 16.53
C ASN A 395 -8.82 2.32 15.22
N GLY A 396 -9.41 3.00 14.24
CA GLY A 396 -10.04 2.42 13.07
C GLY A 396 -10.64 3.51 12.20
N VAL A 397 -9.93 3.95 11.16
CA VAL A 397 -10.39 5.07 10.32
C VAL A 397 -11.69 4.68 9.61
N GLY A 398 -12.78 5.43 9.86
CA GLY A 398 -14.08 5.21 9.24
C GLY A 398 -14.82 3.93 9.68
N LEU A 399 -14.33 3.22 10.71
CA LEU A 399 -14.95 2.00 11.23
C LEU A 399 -15.34 2.16 12.69
N ASP A 400 -16.56 1.78 13.03
CA ASP A 400 -16.99 1.55 14.41
C ASP A 400 -16.38 0.24 14.93
N THR A 401 -15.13 0.29 15.39
CA THR A 401 -14.41 -0.91 15.81
C THR A 401 -15.02 -1.62 17.01
N PRO A 402 -15.61 -0.93 18.03
CA PRO A 402 -16.31 -1.63 19.10
C PRO A 402 -17.56 -2.36 18.61
N ALA A 403 -18.38 -1.72 17.75
CA ALA A 403 -19.54 -2.38 17.17
C ALA A 403 -19.13 -3.52 16.22
N ALA A 404 -18.06 -3.34 15.44
CA ALA A 404 -17.49 -4.40 14.59
C ALA A 404 -17.04 -5.60 15.42
N ALA A 405 -16.32 -5.39 16.53
CA ALA A 405 -15.91 -6.45 17.43
C ALA A 405 -17.12 -7.18 18.03
N LEU A 406 -18.16 -6.44 18.43
CA LEU A 406 -19.41 -7.03 18.93
C LEU A 406 -20.13 -7.86 17.85
N ASN A 407 -20.25 -7.35 16.62
CA ASN A 407 -20.84 -8.07 15.49
C ASN A 407 -20.07 -9.36 15.17
N ILE A 408 -18.73 -9.33 15.25
CA ILE A 408 -17.90 -10.52 15.11
C ILE A 408 -18.20 -11.50 16.26
N LEU A 409 -18.25 -11.04 17.51
CA LEU A 409 -18.57 -11.91 18.66
C LEU A 409 -19.96 -12.55 18.54
N LEU A 410 -20.96 -11.82 18.06
CA LEU A 410 -22.30 -12.33 17.80
C LEU A 410 -22.29 -13.39 16.68
N ALA A 411 -21.55 -13.15 15.60
CA ALA A 411 -21.39 -14.13 14.53
C ALA A 411 -20.65 -15.40 15.01
N LEU A 412 -19.61 -15.25 15.82
CA LEU A 412 -18.92 -16.37 16.47
C LEU A 412 -19.87 -17.16 17.37
N GLN A 413 -20.69 -16.48 18.18
CA GLN A 413 -21.69 -17.13 19.04
C GLN A 413 -22.70 -17.93 18.20
N ALA A 414 -23.19 -17.35 17.08
CA ALA A 414 -24.12 -18.01 16.17
C ALA A 414 -23.52 -19.26 15.50
N GLU A 415 -22.22 -19.26 15.23
CA GLU A 415 -21.47 -20.39 14.65
C GLU A 415 -20.96 -21.39 15.72
N GLY A 416 -21.36 -21.23 16.98
CA GLY A 416 -21.08 -22.16 18.07
C GLY A 416 -19.66 -22.06 18.63
N TYR A 417 -18.97 -20.94 18.45
CA TYR A 417 -17.70 -20.66 19.12
C TYR A 417 -17.92 -20.43 20.62
N PRO A 418 -16.90 -20.66 21.46
CA PRO A 418 -16.98 -20.57 22.92
C PRO A 418 -17.02 -19.11 23.41
N VAL A 419 -18.16 -18.46 23.17
CA VAL A 419 -18.53 -17.10 23.60
C VAL A 419 -19.67 -17.21 24.63
N PRO A 420 -19.73 -16.38 25.69
CA PRO A 420 -20.79 -16.44 26.69
C PRO A 420 -22.16 -16.18 26.06
N THR A 421 -23.23 -16.68 26.69
CA THR A 421 -24.61 -16.48 26.20
C THR A 421 -25.03 -15.01 26.24
N ALA A 422 -24.60 -14.28 27.27
CA ALA A 422 -24.80 -12.84 27.38
C ALA A 422 -23.52 -12.12 26.95
N LEU A 423 -23.64 -11.31 25.91
CA LEU A 423 -22.60 -10.38 25.44
C LEU A 423 -22.98 -8.95 25.85
N PRO A 424 -22.02 -8.01 25.84
CA PRO A 424 -22.31 -6.60 26.07
C PRO A 424 -23.39 -6.08 25.12
N GLU A 425 -24.29 -5.22 25.61
CA GLU A 425 -25.45 -4.74 24.85
C GLU A 425 -25.07 -3.78 23.71
N SER A 426 -23.87 -3.20 23.74
CA SER A 426 -23.36 -2.27 22.74
C SER A 426 -21.84 -2.31 22.65
N GLY A 427 -21.29 -1.74 21.58
CA GLY A 427 -19.85 -1.51 21.46
C GLY A 427 -19.28 -0.66 22.60
N THR A 428 -20.03 0.35 23.07
CA THR A 428 -19.65 1.13 24.27
C THR A 428 -19.52 0.25 25.50
N ALA A 429 -20.51 -0.63 25.75
CA ALA A 429 -20.46 -1.52 26.91
C ALA A 429 -19.26 -2.48 26.84
N LEU A 430 -18.91 -2.97 25.65
CA LEU A 430 -17.70 -3.78 25.45
C LEU A 430 -16.41 -3.03 25.81
N ILE A 431 -16.29 -1.76 25.42
CA ILE A 431 -15.13 -0.93 25.80
C ILE A 431 -15.12 -0.63 27.30
N HIS A 432 -16.27 -0.32 27.90
CA HIS A 432 -16.35 -0.11 29.35
C HIS A 432 -15.94 -1.36 30.15
N GLU A 433 -16.29 -2.56 29.68
CA GLU A 433 -15.78 -3.80 30.28
C GLU A 433 -14.26 -3.96 30.13
N LEU A 434 -13.68 -3.59 28.96
CA LEU A 434 -12.23 -3.60 28.75
C LEU A 434 -11.49 -2.61 29.69
N LEU A 435 -12.05 -1.42 29.88
CA LEU A 435 -11.53 -0.38 30.77
C LEU A 435 -11.58 -0.79 32.26
N GLY A 436 -12.34 -1.85 32.60
CA GLY A 436 -12.32 -2.45 33.92
C GLY A 436 -11.01 -3.17 34.28
N GLY A 437 -10.11 -3.40 33.31
CA GLY A 437 -8.80 -4.01 33.51
C GLY A 437 -7.65 -3.12 33.02
N VAL A 438 -6.41 -3.57 33.23
CA VAL A 438 -5.21 -2.85 32.76
C VAL A 438 -5.27 -2.53 31.25
N THR A 439 -4.82 -1.33 30.89
CA THR A 439 -4.73 -0.84 29.51
C THR A 439 -3.30 -0.35 29.21
N ASN A 440 -3.10 0.36 28.10
CA ASN A 440 -1.81 1.00 27.80
C ASN A 440 -1.62 2.35 28.51
N ASP A 441 -2.65 2.86 29.19
CA ASP A 441 -2.55 4.08 29.98
C ASP A 441 -1.73 3.83 31.25
N LEU A 442 -0.57 4.48 31.34
CA LEU A 442 0.37 4.29 32.45
C LEU A 442 -0.10 4.96 33.74
N ASP A 443 -0.92 6.01 33.66
CA ASP A 443 -1.33 6.80 34.83
C ASP A 443 -2.32 6.03 35.73
N SER A 444 -3.13 5.16 35.11
CA SER A 444 -4.13 4.35 35.80
C SER A 444 -3.71 2.88 36.01
N LEU A 445 -2.55 2.48 35.50
CA LEU A 445 -2.12 1.09 35.43
C LEU A 445 -2.07 0.38 36.80
N ASP A 446 -1.56 1.06 37.83
CA ASP A 446 -1.40 0.52 39.18
C ASP A 446 -2.72 0.32 39.94
N LEU A 447 -3.76 1.03 39.52
CA LEU A 447 -5.08 0.99 40.15
C LEU A 447 -5.96 -0.12 39.56
N ARG A 448 -5.60 -0.65 38.38
CA ARG A 448 -6.45 -1.57 37.62
C ARG A 448 -6.11 -3.04 37.87
N PRO A 449 -7.13 -3.91 37.98
CA PRO A 449 -6.93 -5.34 38.02
C PRO A 449 -6.46 -5.84 36.65
N CYS A 450 -5.80 -7.00 36.64
CA CYS A 450 -5.38 -7.65 35.42
C CYS A 450 -5.98 -9.05 35.33
N HIS A 451 -6.68 -9.35 34.24
CA HIS A 451 -7.40 -10.61 34.06
C HIS A 451 -6.54 -11.70 33.41
N GLN A 452 -5.47 -11.34 32.69
CA GLN A 452 -4.56 -12.28 32.03
C GLN A 452 -3.11 -11.83 32.22
N SER A 453 -2.19 -12.79 32.36
CA SER A 453 -0.77 -12.48 32.51
C SER A 453 0.09 -13.68 32.16
N LEU A 454 1.35 -13.40 31.81
CA LEU A 454 2.39 -14.38 31.55
C LEU A 454 3.33 -14.45 32.77
N GLY A 455 3.64 -15.66 33.25
CA GLY A 455 4.64 -15.81 34.32
C GLY A 455 6.03 -15.41 33.82
N LEU A 456 6.83 -14.79 34.68
CA LEU A 456 8.16 -14.32 34.29
C LEU A 456 9.07 -15.46 33.80
N ASP A 457 9.06 -16.61 34.47
CA ASP A 457 9.87 -17.78 34.06
C ASP A 457 9.50 -18.27 32.65
N ASP A 458 8.20 -18.30 32.33
CA ASP A 458 7.70 -18.67 31.00
C ASP A 458 8.11 -17.63 29.96
N TYR A 459 7.99 -16.35 30.30
CA TYR A 459 8.44 -15.25 29.46
C TYR A 459 9.94 -15.36 29.14
N GLU A 460 10.79 -15.55 30.14
CA GLU A 460 12.24 -15.66 29.96
C GLU A 460 12.62 -16.88 29.11
N ALA A 461 11.92 -18.01 29.30
CA ALA A 461 12.12 -19.20 28.49
C ALA A 461 11.76 -18.97 27.02
N MET A 462 10.72 -18.17 26.73
CA MET A 462 10.33 -17.79 25.37
C MET A 462 11.27 -16.73 24.79
N PHE A 463 11.66 -15.73 25.58
CA PHE A 463 12.60 -14.67 25.19
C PHE A 463 13.95 -15.25 24.75
N LYS A 464 14.46 -16.27 25.45
CA LYS A 464 15.71 -16.97 25.10
C LYS A 464 15.67 -17.70 23.75
N ARG A 465 14.47 -17.92 23.16
CA ARG A 465 14.31 -18.54 21.83
C ARG A 465 14.36 -17.53 20.68
N LEU A 466 14.26 -16.23 20.97
CA LEU A 466 14.43 -15.20 19.95
C LEU A 466 15.87 -15.22 19.40
N PRO A 467 16.12 -14.70 18.19
CA PRO A 467 17.48 -14.49 17.73
C PRO A 467 18.30 -13.62 18.70
N ALA A 468 19.60 -13.87 18.78
CA ALA A 468 20.48 -13.18 19.72
C ALA A 468 20.48 -11.65 19.53
N ALA A 469 20.40 -11.19 18.28
CA ALA A 469 20.31 -9.77 17.95
C ALA A 469 19.03 -9.12 18.52
N ASN A 470 17.88 -9.79 18.43
CA ASN A 470 16.63 -9.32 19.00
C ASN A 470 16.67 -9.27 20.54
N GLN A 471 17.24 -10.30 21.17
CA GLN A 471 17.42 -10.33 22.63
C GLN A 471 18.29 -9.15 23.09
N GLN A 472 19.43 -8.95 22.43
CA GLN A 472 20.36 -7.87 22.75
C GLN A 472 19.69 -6.50 22.56
N ALA A 473 19.01 -6.28 21.45
CA ALA A 473 18.35 -5.00 21.19
C ALA A 473 17.30 -4.64 22.25
N VAL A 474 16.52 -5.62 22.73
CA VAL A 474 15.54 -5.40 23.81
C VAL A 474 16.22 -5.13 25.14
N LEU A 475 17.24 -5.91 25.50
CA LEU A 475 17.95 -5.74 26.77
C LEU A 475 18.72 -4.42 26.84
N GLU A 476 19.35 -4.00 25.73
CA GLU A 476 20.05 -2.72 25.62
C GLU A 476 19.09 -1.54 25.75
N ARG A 477 17.88 -1.66 25.18
CA ARG A 477 16.90 -0.58 25.19
C ARG A 477 16.10 -0.49 26.49
N TRP A 478 15.57 -1.62 26.95
CA TRP A 478 14.55 -1.70 28.00
C TRP A 478 15.09 -2.29 29.31
N GLY A 479 16.32 -2.80 29.32
CA GLY A 479 16.90 -3.46 30.48
C GLY A 479 16.31 -4.85 30.69
N THR A 480 15.98 -5.19 31.95
CA THR A 480 15.39 -6.50 32.28
C THR A 480 13.87 -6.42 32.27
N PRO A 481 13.14 -7.54 32.10
CA PRO A 481 11.67 -7.56 32.16
C PRO A 481 11.08 -7.02 33.48
N HIS A 482 11.86 -6.95 34.56
CA HIS A 482 11.42 -6.35 35.83
C HIS A 482 11.24 -4.83 35.75
N ASN A 483 11.84 -4.17 34.75
CA ASN A 483 11.75 -2.73 34.53
C ASN A 483 10.52 -2.35 33.69
N ASP A 484 9.81 -3.33 33.13
CA ASP A 484 8.66 -3.05 32.27
C ASP A 484 7.46 -2.57 33.10
N PRO A 485 6.74 -1.51 32.69
CA PRO A 485 5.57 -1.03 33.44
C PRO A 485 4.48 -2.10 33.61
N MET A 486 4.39 -3.06 32.70
CA MET A 486 3.41 -4.16 32.78
C MET A 486 3.86 -5.29 33.73
N PHE A 487 5.00 -5.18 34.40
CA PHE A 487 5.47 -6.19 35.36
C PHE A 487 4.85 -5.97 36.75
N ARG A 488 4.17 -6.99 37.28
CA ARG A 488 3.60 -7.01 38.63
C ARG A 488 3.71 -8.41 39.25
N ASP A 489 4.23 -8.50 40.48
CA ASP A 489 4.30 -9.74 41.28
C ASP A 489 4.84 -10.98 40.53
N GLY A 490 5.94 -10.81 39.78
CA GLY A 490 6.57 -11.91 39.04
C GLY A 490 5.85 -12.30 37.75
N ARG A 491 4.98 -11.43 37.22
CA ARG A 491 4.17 -11.68 36.02
C ARG A 491 4.15 -10.44 35.12
N LEU A 492 4.10 -10.64 33.82
CA LEU A 492 3.85 -9.60 32.83
C LEU A 492 2.36 -9.58 32.48
N MET A 493 1.72 -8.44 32.70
CA MET A 493 0.30 -8.22 32.52
C MET A 493 -0.09 -8.21 31.04
N VAL A 494 -1.29 -8.71 30.72
CA VAL A 494 -1.85 -8.75 29.36
C VAL A 494 -3.19 -8.01 29.39
N ALA A 495 -3.30 -6.93 28.61
CA ALA A 495 -4.48 -6.07 28.54
C ALA A 495 -5.58 -6.70 27.67
N GLY A 496 -6.74 -6.95 28.28
CA GLY A 496 -7.90 -7.50 27.59
C GLY A 496 -8.86 -8.25 28.50
N LEU A 497 -9.85 -8.87 27.87
CA LEU A 497 -10.87 -9.67 28.53
C LEU A 497 -11.10 -10.98 27.79
N ARG A 498 -11.51 -12.01 28.53
CA ARG A 498 -11.89 -13.31 27.98
C ARG A 498 -13.40 -13.49 28.06
N LEU A 499 -14.01 -13.67 26.91
CA LEU A 499 -15.41 -14.06 26.74
C LEU A 499 -15.42 -15.55 26.41
N GLY A 500 -15.43 -16.40 27.45
CA GLY A 500 -15.31 -17.86 27.30
C GLY A 500 -13.89 -18.28 26.89
N LEU A 501 -13.75 -18.90 25.72
CA LEU A 501 -12.45 -19.16 25.11
C LEU A 501 -12.14 -18.19 23.95
N THR A 502 -12.91 -17.12 23.78
CA THR A 502 -12.57 -16.00 22.89
C THR A 502 -11.96 -14.87 23.72
N PHE A 503 -10.95 -14.20 23.18
CA PHE A 503 -10.23 -13.11 23.84
C PHE A 503 -10.42 -11.82 23.05
N VAL A 504 -10.69 -10.71 23.75
CA VAL A 504 -10.67 -9.35 23.18
C VAL A 504 -9.55 -8.60 23.88
N GLY A 505 -8.50 -8.26 23.14
CA GLY A 505 -7.28 -7.64 23.66
C GLY A 505 -7.07 -6.23 23.16
N ILE A 506 -6.41 -5.42 23.99
CA ILE A 506 -5.92 -4.11 23.58
C ILE A 506 -4.49 -4.31 23.08
N GLN A 507 -4.21 -3.89 21.85
CA GLN A 507 -2.87 -4.03 21.28
C GLN A 507 -1.86 -3.26 22.13
N PRO A 508 -0.73 -3.87 22.55
CA PRO A 508 0.25 -3.18 23.36
C PRO A 508 0.86 -1.97 22.66
N ALA A 509 1.19 -0.96 23.45
CA ALA A 509 1.85 0.24 22.98
C ALA A 509 3.32 0.02 22.54
N ARG A 510 3.81 0.83 21.59
CA ARG A 510 5.12 0.68 20.96
C ARG A 510 6.31 0.91 21.91
N GLY A 511 6.12 1.72 22.96
CA GLY A 511 7.14 2.04 23.97
C GLY A 511 7.54 3.51 24.02
N TYR A 512 7.09 4.36 23.10
CA TYR A 512 7.39 5.81 23.11
C TYR A 512 6.88 6.53 24.36
N GLN A 513 5.81 6.02 24.97
CA GLN A 513 5.29 6.51 26.25
C GLN A 513 6.13 6.07 27.46
N VAL A 514 6.98 5.05 27.30
CA VAL A 514 7.90 4.56 28.35
C VAL A 514 9.21 5.34 28.31
N ASP A 515 9.72 5.66 27.10
CA ASP A 515 10.83 6.59 26.93
C ASP A 515 10.48 7.68 25.91
N ALA A 516 10.09 8.83 26.47
CA ALA A 516 9.76 10.04 25.73
C ALA A 516 10.92 10.54 24.82
N SER A 517 12.19 10.31 25.19
CA SER A 517 13.32 10.80 24.40
C SER A 517 13.44 10.09 23.04
N ALA A 518 12.92 8.87 22.91
CA ALA A 518 12.92 8.13 21.64
C ALA A 518 12.06 8.78 20.56
N VAL A 519 11.06 9.58 20.93
CA VAL A 519 10.25 10.33 19.95
C VAL A 519 11.13 11.24 19.09
N TYR A 520 12.20 11.78 19.65
CA TYR A 520 13.12 12.68 18.95
C TYR A 520 14.21 11.95 18.14
N HIS A 521 14.61 10.76 18.59
CA HIS A 521 15.87 10.15 18.15
C HIS A 521 15.73 8.75 17.52
N ASP A 522 14.70 7.98 17.85
CA ASP A 522 14.61 6.54 17.54
C ASP A 522 13.35 6.18 16.72
N PRO A 523 13.38 6.36 15.39
CA PRO A 523 12.27 6.01 14.52
C PRO A 523 12.07 4.50 14.37
N ASP A 524 13.09 3.69 14.68
CA ASP A 524 13.11 2.23 14.66
C ASP A 524 13.09 1.61 16.07
N LEU A 525 12.33 2.23 16.99
CA LEU A 525 12.19 1.77 18.38
C LEU A 525 11.82 0.29 18.45
N VAL A 526 12.57 -0.50 19.23
CA VAL A 526 12.31 -1.94 19.43
C VAL A 526 11.18 -2.19 20.45
N PRO A 527 10.37 -3.26 20.32
CA PRO A 527 9.24 -3.51 21.23
C PRO A 527 9.67 -3.77 22.68
N PRO A 528 8.95 -3.24 23.68
CA PRO A 528 9.22 -3.48 25.11
C PRO A 528 8.81 -4.90 25.54
N HIS A 529 9.22 -5.31 26.75
CA HIS A 529 8.96 -6.65 27.26
C HIS A 529 7.45 -6.97 27.36
N GLY A 530 6.61 -6.01 27.75
CA GLY A 530 5.15 -6.15 27.80
C GLY A 530 4.52 -6.43 26.43
N TYR A 531 5.06 -5.82 25.36
CA TYR A 531 4.63 -6.09 23.98
C TYR A 531 4.97 -7.54 23.59
N LEU A 532 6.18 -7.99 23.91
CA LEU A 532 6.60 -9.39 23.69
C LEU A 532 5.72 -10.36 24.47
N ALA A 533 5.48 -10.08 25.75
CA ALA A 533 4.69 -10.92 26.64
C ALA A 533 3.26 -11.13 26.14
N PHE A 534 2.64 -10.08 25.59
CA PHE A 534 1.30 -10.16 25.00
C PHE A 534 1.23 -11.20 23.87
N TYR A 535 2.11 -11.09 22.86
CA TYR A 535 2.08 -12.01 21.71
C TYR A 535 2.63 -13.40 22.05
N PHE A 536 3.59 -13.51 22.96
CA PHE A 536 4.05 -14.80 23.49
C PHE A 536 2.94 -15.52 24.26
N TRP A 537 2.19 -14.79 25.08
CA TRP A 537 1.03 -15.32 25.78
C TRP A 537 -0.03 -15.80 24.77
N LEU A 538 -0.38 -14.98 23.77
CA LEU A 538 -1.34 -15.34 22.72
C LEU A 538 -0.96 -16.65 22.01
N ARG A 539 0.31 -16.81 21.65
CA ARG A 539 0.82 -17.95 20.88
C ARG A 539 0.98 -19.23 21.69
N HIS A 540 1.56 -19.11 22.88
CA HIS A 540 2.13 -20.25 23.57
C HIS A 540 1.40 -20.61 24.88
N THR A 541 0.75 -19.64 25.52
CA THR A 541 0.05 -19.85 26.79
C THR A 541 -1.46 -19.93 26.59
N TYR A 542 -2.04 -18.90 25.96
CA TYR A 542 -3.41 -18.91 25.50
C TYR A 542 -3.61 -19.91 24.36
N GLY A 543 -2.64 -19.99 23.44
CA GLY A 543 -2.69 -20.93 22.31
C GLY A 543 -3.83 -20.61 21.36
N ALA A 544 -3.83 -19.39 20.81
CA ALA A 544 -4.79 -18.96 19.80
C ALA A 544 -4.68 -19.84 18.55
N HIS A 545 -5.83 -20.22 17.99
CA HIS A 545 -5.92 -20.89 16.69
C HIS A 545 -5.92 -19.88 15.54
N GLY A 546 -6.43 -18.66 15.78
CA GLY A 546 -6.42 -17.56 14.84
C GLY A 546 -6.57 -16.22 15.56
N VAL A 547 -6.05 -15.17 14.94
CA VAL A 547 -6.12 -13.78 15.42
C VAL A 547 -6.90 -12.95 14.42
N ILE A 548 -7.74 -12.04 14.93
CA ILE A 548 -8.46 -11.03 14.18
C ILE A 548 -7.98 -9.67 14.65
N HIS A 549 -7.24 -8.93 13.82
CA HIS A 549 -6.98 -7.52 14.11
C HIS A 549 -8.16 -6.69 13.57
N VAL A 550 -8.84 -5.92 14.42
CA VAL A 550 -10.13 -5.30 14.04
C VAL A 550 -9.91 -3.86 13.61
N GLY A 551 -9.96 -3.62 12.31
CA GLY A 551 -9.91 -2.29 11.70
C GLY A 551 -8.50 -1.84 11.33
N LYS A 552 -8.42 -0.93 10.34
CA LYS A 552 -7.20 -0.26 9.92
C LYS A 552 -6.72 0.71 11.02
N HIS A 553 -5.52 0.63 11.55
CA HIS A 553 -4.56 -0.48 11.44
C HIS A 553 -3.95 -0.70 12.83
N GLY A 554 -3.25 -1.80 13.02
CA GLY A 554 -2.48 -2.08 14.23
C GLY A 554 -1.08 -1.48 14.13
N ASN A 555 -0.25 -1.75 15.13
CA ASN A 555 1.16 -1.34 15.15
C ASN A 555 2.15 -2.50 14.90
N LEU A 556 1.68 -3.75 14.73
CA LEU A 556 2.52 -4.94 14.60
C LEU A 556 3.19 -5.05 13.22
N GLU A 557 2.45 -4.74 12.16
CA GLU A 557 2.92 -4.72 10.78
C GLU A 557 3.93 -3.60 10.50
N TRP A 558 4.08 -2.65 11.42
CA TRP A 558 4.98 -1.49 11.34
C TRP A 558 6.22 -1.62 12.22
N LEU A 559 6.39 -2.73 12.95
CA LEU A 559 7.60 -2.93 13.76
C LEU A 559 8.83 -3.05 12.84
N PRO A 560 10.02 -2.58 13.26
CA PRO A 560 11.30 -2.74 12.57
C PRO A 560 11.60 -4.14 12.00
N GLY A 561 12.26 -4.12 10.85
CA GLY A 561 12.61 -5.29 10.05
C GLY A 561 12.34 -5.06 8.57
N LYS A 562 12.52 -6.10 7.75
CA LYS A 562 12.43 -6.01 6.30
C LYS A 562 11.05 -5.55 5.81
N GLY A 563 10.99 -4.86 4.67
CA GLY A 563 9.72 -4.42 4.06
C GLY A 563 8.84 -5.58 3.57
N VAL A 564 9.45 -6.61 2.97
CA VAL A 564 8.77 -7.85 2.53
C VAL A 564 9.70 -9.04 2.59
N GLY A 565 9.15 -10.27 2.66
CA GLY A 565 9.96 -11.49 2.69
C GLY A 565 10.79 -11.56 3.96
N LEU A 566 10.12 -11.50 5.12
CA LEU A 566 10.76 -11.31 6.42
C LEU A 566 11.75 -12.43 6.81
N SER A 567 12.79 -12.04 7.55
CA SER A 567 13.71 -12.95 8.26
C SER A 567 13.25 -13.18 9.71
N GLU A 568 13.88 -14.14 10.39
CA GLU A 568 13.61 -14.42 11.83
C GLU A 568 13.92 -13.22 12.74
N ASN A 569 14.80 -12.31 12.29
CA ASN A 569 15.17 -11.10 13.03
C ASN A 569 14.11 -9.99 12.93
N CYS A 570 13.16 -10.10 12.01
CA CYS A 570 12.12 -9.09 11.83
C CYS A 570 11.09 -9.19 12.97
N TRP A 571 10.81 -8.09 13.65
CA TRP A 571 9.87 -8.09 14.79
C TRP A 571 8.47 -8.63 14.48
N PRO A 572 7.83 -8.30 13.34
CA PRO A 572 6.52 -8.87 13.02
C PRO A 572 6.56 -10.41 12.92
N ASP A 573 7.65 -10.97 12.38
CA ASP A 573 7.89 -12.40 12.26
C ASP A 573 8.10 -13.06 13.62
N ALA A 574 9.01 -12.49 14.42
CA ALA A 574 9.36 -13.00 15.73
C ALA A 574 8.19 -13.02 16.72
N LEU A 575 7.31 -12.01 16.66
CA LEU A 575 6.22 -11.84 17.62
C LEU A 575 4.94 -12.56 17.23
N LEU A 576 4.39 -12.31 16.05
CA LEU A 576 3.17 -12.98 15.59
C LEU A 576 3.44 -14.45 15.20
N GLY A 577 4.62 -14.71 14.64
CA GLY A 577 4.99 -16.03 14.15
C GLY A 577 4.02 -16.55 13.09
N PRO A 578 3.96 -17.87 12.89
CA PRO A 578 3.12 -18.52 11.88
C PRO A 578 1.64 -18.67 12.31
N LEU A 579 1.08 -17.65 12.99
CA LEU A 579 -0.34 -17.62 13.32
C LEU A 579 -1.20 -17.18 12.11
N PRO A 580 -2.36 -17.82 11.86
CA PRO A 580 -3.39 -17.29 10.98
C PRO A 580 -3.86 -15.92 11.47
N ASN A 581 -3.71 -14.91 10.60
CA ASN A 581 -4.08 -13.52 10.88
C ASN A 581 -5.17 -13.09 9.90
N ILE A 582 -6.35 -12.76 10.41
CA ILE A 582 -7.50 -12.28 9.64
C ILE A 582 -7.69 -10.80 9.98
N TYR A 583 -7.98 -9.98 8.99
CA TYR A 583 -7.89 -8.53 9.18
C TYR A 583 -9.00 -7.78 8.44
N PRO A 584 -10.12 -7.44 9.11
CA PRO A 584 -11.04 -6.42 8.66
C PRO A 584 -10.31 -5.11 8.33
N PHE A 585 -10.36 -4.67 7.08
CA PHE A 585 -9.60 -3.53 6.58
C PHE A 585 -10.40 -2.69 5.59
N ILE A 586 -10.26 -1.37 5.59
CA ILE A 586 -11.06 -0.51 4.70
C ILE A 586 -10.64 -0.67 3.23
N VAL A 587 -11.62 -0.81 2.32
CA VAL A 587 -11.39 -1.14 0.90
C VAL A 587 -10.58 -0.08 0.13
N ASN A 588 -10.63 1.17 0.59
CA ASN A 588 -9.95 2.29 -0.05
C ASN A 588 -8.53 2.52 0.47
N ASP A 589 -7.99 1.64 1.32
CA ASP A 589 -6.63 1.80 1.83
C ASP A 589 -5.70 0.63 1.48
N PRO A 590 -5.38 0.47 0.19
CA PRO A 590 -4.58 -0.65 -0.28
C PRO A 590 -3.16 -0.65 0.26
N GLY A 591 -2.57 0.52 0.50
CA GLY A 591 -1.17 0.61 0.88
C GLY A 591 -0.88 -0.07 2.20
N GLU A 592 -1.63 0.30 3.23
CA GLU A 592 -1.42 -0.24 4.58
C GLU A 592 -1.92 -1.68 4.70
N GLY A 593 -3.02 -2.03 4.00
CA GLY A 593 -3.44 -3.42 3.90
C GLY A 593 -2.39 -4.31 3.22
N ALA A 594 -1.65 -3.79 2.25
CA ALA A 594 -0.51 -4.51 1.66
C ALA A 594 0.59 -4.77 2.70
N GLN A 595 0.87 -3.80 3.57
CA GLN A 595 1.85 -3.95 4.65
C GLN A 595 1.45 -5.09 5.59
N ALA A 596 0.18 -5.13 6.01
CA ALA A 596 -0.35 -6.22 6.82
C ALA A 596 -0.22 -7.58 6.10
N LYS A 597 -0.60 -7.68 4.81
CA LYS A 597 -0.47 -8.92 4.02
C LYS A 597 0.98 -9.41 3.94
N ARG A 598 1.93 -8.50 3.69
CA ARG A 598 3.33 -8.80 3.38
C ARG A 598 4.20 -9.03 4.60
N ARG A 599 3.87 -8.41 5.74
CA ARG A 599 4.67 -8.48 6.99
C ARG A 599 4.02 -9.32 8.08
N THR A 600 2.73 -9.62 8.00
CA THR A 600 1.99 -10.36 9.05
C THR A 600 1.14 -11.49 8.50
N GLN A 601 1.39 -11.92 7.26
CA GLN A 601 0.65 -12.97 6.54
C GLN A 601 -0.89 -12.81 6.64
N ALA A 602 -1.35 -11.56 6.66
CA ALA A 602 -2.76 -11.24 6.87
C ALA A 602 -3.62 -11.68 5.68
N VAL A 603 -4.76 -12.28 5.99
CA VAL A 603 -5.90 -12.41 5.09
C VAL A 603 -6.79 -11.21 5.35
N ILE A 604 -6.76 -10.25 4.42
CA ILE A 604 -7.63 -9.07 4.50
C ILE A 604 -9.07 -9.51 4.25
N ILE A 605 -9.98 -8.99 5.05
CA ILE A 605 -11.41 -8.99 4.76
C ILE A 605 -11.78 -7.54 4.56
N ASP A 606 -11.84 -7.10 3.30
CA ASP A 606 -12.11 -5.70 3.01
C ASP A 606 -13.52 -5.31 3.47
N HIS A 607 -13.68 -4.09 3.97
CA HIS A 607 -14.96 -3.55 4.41
C HIS A 607 -15.24 -2.19 3.75
N LEU A 608 -16.52 -1.84 3.74
CA LEU A 608 -17.01 -0.62 3.11
C LEU A 608 -16.48 0.63 3.83
N MET A 609 -16.39 1.74 3.11
CA MET A 609 -16.19 3.06 3.70
C MET A 609 -17.45 3.52 4.47
N PRO A 610 -17.34 4.54 5.36
CA PRO A 610 -18.51 5.19 5.94
C PRO A 610 -19.52 5.64 4.88
N PRO A 611 -20.82 5.66 5.21
CA PRO A 611 -21.83 6.29 4.35
C PRO A 611 -21.47 7.76 4.07
N LEU A 612 -21.57 8.17 2.80
CA LEU A 612 -21.29 9.53 2.37
C LEU A 612 -22.59 10.31 2.16
N THR A 613 -22.57 11.62 2.47
CA THR A 613 -23.69 12.55 2.23
C THR A 613 -23.16 13.93 1.84
N ARG A 614 -24.07 14.83 1.44
CA ARG A 614 -23.79 16.26 1.24
C ARG A 614 -23.79 16.98 2.60
N ALA A 615 -22.86 17.91 2.79
CA ALA A 615 -22.71 18.66 4.04
C ALA A 615 -23.90 19.56 4.36
N GLU A 616 -24.47 20.22 3.34
CA GLU A 616 -25.56 21.20 3.48
C GLU A 616 -25.18 22.44 4.32
N THR A 617 -26.07 23.45 4.38
CA THR A 617 -25.90 24.66 5.18
C THR A 617 -26.69 24.56 6.49
N TYR A 618 -26.16 25.13 7.57
CA TYR A 618 -26.77 25.09 8.90
C TYR A 618 -26.54 26.41 9.64
N GLY A 619 -27.30 26.63 10.73
CA GLY A 619 -27.10 27.75 11.65
C GLY A 619 -26.91 29.11 10.95
N PRO A 620 -25.85 29.87 11.29
CA PRO A 620 -25.55 31.15 10.64
C PRO A 620 -25.36 31.08 9.12
N LEU A 621 -24.79 29.98 8.58
CA LEU A 621 -24.55 29.82 7.14
C LEU A 621 -25.88 29.78 6.36
N ARG A 622 -26.87 29.08 6.90
CA ARG A 622 -28.22 29.02 6.33
C ARG A 622 -28.94 30.37 6.43
N ASN A 623 -28.75 31.09 7.54
CA ASN A 623 -29.32 32.43 7.69
C ASN A 623 -28.70 33.43 6.69
N LEU A 624 -27.40 33.32 6.41
CA LEU A 624 -26.72 34.11 5.39
C LEU A 624 -27.27 33.85 3.99
N GLU A 625 -27.51 32.58 3.65
CA GLU A 625 -28.13 32.18 2.38
C GLU A 625 -29.51 32.82 2.21
N LEU A 626 -30.37 32.76 3.24
CA LEU A 626 -31.69 33.39 3.23
C LEU A 626 -31.64 34.92 3.13
N LEU A 627 -30.68 35.57 3.80
CA LEU A 627 -30.50 37.02 3.71
C LEU A 627 -29.96 37.45 2.35
N ALA A 628 -29.04 36.69 1.76
CA ALA A 628 -28.53 36.93 0.41
C ALA A 628 -29.66 36.83 -0.61
N ASP A 629 -30.48 35.78 -0.50
CA ASP A 629 -31.71 35.60 -1.29
C ASP A 629 -32.63 36.81 -1.23
N GLU A 630 -32.97 37.28 -0.01
CA GLU A 630 -33.82 38.46 0.19
C GLU A 630 -33.18 39.74 -0.37
N TYR A 631 -31.86 39.89 -0.26
CA TYR A 631 -31.12 41.01 -0.80
C TYR A 631 -31.26 41.10 -2.32
N TYR A 632 -31.09 39.98 -3.03
CA TYR A 632 -31.20 39.96 -4.49
C TYR A 632 -32.63 40.25 -4.97
N GLU A 633 -33.66 39.81 -4.25
CA GLU A 633 -35.04 40.22 -4.53
C GLU A 633 -35.24 41.73 -4.32
N ALA A 634 -34.71 42.27 -3.21
CA ALA A 634 -34.83 43.68 -2.87
C ALA A 634 -34.04 44.60 -3.82
N GLN A 635 -32.92 44.13 -4.38
CA GLN A 635 -32.05 44.94 -5.25
C GLN A 635 -32.81 45.54 -6.45
N LEU A 636 -33.78 44.80 -6.99
CA LEU A 636 -34.59 45.23 -8.13
C LEU A 636 -35.89 45.96 -7.73
N LEU A 637 -36.44 45.64 -6.55
CA LEU A 637 -37.79 46.06 -6.15
C LEU A 637 -37.81 47.18 -5.10
N ASP A 638 -36.81 47.22 -4.20
CA ASP A 638 -36.68 48.18 -3.10
C ASP A 638 -35.20 48.42 -2.73
N PRO A 639 -34.54 49.40 -3.39
CA PRO A 639 -33.14 49.73 -3.12
C PRO A 639 -32.85 50.20 -1.70
N ARG A 640 -33.86 50.66 -0.95
CA ARG A 640 -33.66 51.04 0.46
C ARG A 640 -33.58 49.80 1.33
N ARG A 641 -34.48 48.83 1.13
CA ARG A 641 -34.43 47.53 1.81
C ARG A 641 -33.14 46.78 1.49
N ALA A 642 -32.71 46.78 0.23
CA ALA A 642 -31.44 46.15 -0.17
C ALA A 642 -30.23 46.69 0.61
N ARG A 643 -30.17 48.01 0.89
CA ARG A 643 -29.10 48.60 1.70
C ARG A 643 -29.14 48.19 3.16
N GLU A 644 -30.32 47.99 3.74
CA GLU A 644 -30.42 47.48 5.12
C GLU A 644 -30.05 45.99 5.17
N LEU A 645 -30.52 45.17 4.23
CA LEU A 645 -30.14 43.77 4.12
C LEU A 645 -28.63 43.59 3.91
N GLN A 646 -27.98 44.46 3.14
CA GLN A 646 -26.53 44.47 3.01
C GLN A 646 -25.83 44.64 4.37
N LYS A 647 -26.33 45.52 5.24
CA LYS A 647 -25.79 45.72 6.59
C LYS A 647 -26.03 44.50 7.47
N ASP A 648 -27.22 43.90 7.37
CA ASP A 648 -27.58 42.71 8.15
C ASP A 648 -26.73 41.49 7.73
N ILE A 649 -26.52 41.27 6.43
CA ILE A 649 -25.60 40.25 5.91
C ILE A 649 -24.20 40.51 6.43
N LEU A 650 -23.66 41.73 6.27
CA LEU A 650 -22.30 42.05 6.70
C LEU A 650 -22.13 41.90 8.23
N LYS A 651 -23.16 42.25 9.00
CA LYS A 651 -23.19 42.03 10.44
C LYS A 651 -23.09 40.54 10.76
N LEU A 652 -23.90 39.69 10.11
CA LEU A 652 -23.89 38.25 10.36
C LEU A 652 -22.61 37.59 9.85
N VAL A 653 -22.04 38.03 8.73
CA VAL A 653 -20.73 37.59 8.23
C VAL A 653 -19.65 37.85 9.28
N ARG A 654 -19.65 39.03 9.91
CA ARG A 654 -18.72 39.40 10.98
C ARG A 654 -18.95 38.63 12.27
N GLU A 655 -20.21 38.46 12.68
CA GLU A 655 -20.58 37.67 13.85
C GLU A 655 -20.20 36.19 13.69
N ALA A 656 -20.23 35.66 12.46
CA ALA A 656 -19.80 34.30 12.13
C ALA A 656 -18.31 34.20 11.77
N CYS A 657 -17.55 35.30 11.81
CA CYS A 657 -16.13 35.41 11.44
C CYS A 657 -15.80 34.96 9.99
N ILE A 658 -16.76 35.03 9.08
CA ILE A 658 -16.57 34.65 7.67
C ILE A 658 -15.86 35.76 6.89
N ASP A 659 -15.93 37.00 7.35
CA ASP A 659 -15.16 38.12 6.80
C ASP A 659 -13.65 37.87 6.89
N GLN A 660 -13.20 37.23 7.97
CA GLN A 660 -11.79 36.85 8.16
C GLN A 660 -11.40 35.72 7.19
N GLU A 661 -12.26 34.71 7.03
CA GLU A 661 -12.00 33.55 6.15
C GLU A 661 -12.01 33.90 4.67
N LEU A 662 -12.80 34.91 4.28
CA LEU A 662 -12.87 35.42 2.92
C LEU A 662 -11.97 36.64 2.68
N GLU A 663 -11.24 37.11 3.69
CA GLU A 663 -10.41 38.31 3.64
C GLU A 663 -11.18 39.50 3.03
N LEU A 664 -12.35 39.80 3.61
CA LEU A 664 -13.21 40.90 3.13
C LEU A 664 -12.74 42.24 3.69
N ASP A 665 -12.39 43.18 2.80
CA ASP A 665 -12.15 44.57 3.18
C ASP A 665 -13.44 45.24 3.67
N GLY A 666 -13.36 45.91 4.83
CA GLY A 666 -14.52 46.52 5.50
C GLY A 666 -15.27 47.60 4.71
N ASP A 667 -14.64 48.15 3.67
CA ASP A 667 -15.19 49.17 2.74
C ASP A 667 -15.49 48.59 1.33
N ALA A 668 -15.39 47.27 1.13
CA ALA A 668 -15.60 46.64 -0.17
C ALA A 668 -17.06 46.76 -0.67
N ASP A 669 -17.21 46.99 -1.98
CA ASP A 669 -18.51 47.02 -2.64
C ASP A 669 -19.23 45.66 -2.53
N ALA A 670 -20.52 45.66 -2.19
CA ALA A 670 -21.35 44.44 -2.15
C ALA A 670 -21.40 43.71 -3.49
N ALA A 671 -21.21 44.43 -4.61
CA ALA A 671 -21.06 43.80 -5.91
C ALA A 671 -19.85 42.85 -6.01
N VAL A 672 -18.86 42.99 -5.12
CA VAL A 672 -17.61 42.21 -5.11
C VAL A 672 -17.64 41.11 -4.05
N TRP A 673 -17.99 41.43 -2.80
CA TRP A 673 -17.89 40.44 -1.72
C TRP A 673 -19.08 39.48 -1.65
N LEU A 674 -20.28 39.88 -2.09
CA LEU A 674 -21.46 39.02 -2.01
C LEU A 674 -21.37 37.80 -2.95
N PRO A 675 -20.89 37.91 -4.21
CA PRO A 675 -20.62 36.73 -5.04
C PRO A 675 -19.55 35.78 -4.47
N ARG A 676 -18.54 36.31 -3.77
CA ARG A 676 -17.52 35.49 -3.07
C ARG A 676 -18.16 34.72 -1.92
N LEU A 677 -19.04 35.37 -1.15
CA LEU A 677 -19.82 34.73 -0.09
C LEU A 677 -20.73 33.63 -0.66
N ASP A 678 -21.49 33.92 -1.73
CA ASP A 678 -22.36 32.92 -2.39
C ASP A 678 -21.54 31.70 -2.86
N THR A 679 -20.36 31.93 -3.46
CA THR A 679 -19.46 30.85 -3.90
C THR A 679 -18.99 30.00 -2.72
N TYR A 680 -18.61 30.64 -1.62
CA TYR A 680 -18.14 29.98 -0.41
C TYR A 680 -19.23 29.13 0.25
N LEU A 681 -20.42 29.70 0.44
CA LEU A 681 -21.57 29.00 1.00
C LEU A 681 -21.95 27.79 0.15
N CYS A 682 -21.94 27.93 -1.17
CA CYS A 682 -22.21 26.81 -2.08
C CYS A 682 -21.12 25.72 -2.01
N ASP A 683 -19.82 26.06 -1.95
CA ASP A 683 -18.74 25.07 -1.83
C ASP A 683 -18.84 24.29 -0.51
N LEU A 684 -19.22 24.97 0.59
CA LEU A 684 -19.51 24.32 1.87
C LEU A 684 -20.72 23.37 1.75
N LYS A 685 -21.83 23.85 1.19
CA LYS A 685 -23.09 23.09 1.02
C LYS A 685 -22.91 21.81 0.20
N GLU A 686 -22.09 21.89 -0.85
CA GLU A 686 -21.87 20.84 -1.85
C GLU A 686 -20.75 19.86 -1.49
N SER A 687 -19.98 20.14 -0.43
CA SER A 687 -18.94 19.27 0.09
C SER A 687 -19.51 17.90 0.48
N GLN A 688 -18.78 16.82 0.16
CA GLN A 688 -19.13 15.47 0.60
C GLN A 688 -18.42 15.17 1.90
N ILE A 689 -19.19 14.66 2.85
CA ILE A 689 -18.74 14.30 4.19
C ILE A 689 -19.25 12.90 4.53
N ARG A 690 -18.66 12.26 5.53
CA ARG A 690 -19.24 11.04 6.11
C ARG A 690 -20.44 11.38 7.00
N ASP A 691 -21.45 10.51 7.00
CA ASP A 691 -22.61 10.59 7.88
C ASP A 691 -22.55 9.43 8.89
N GLY A 692 -21.63 9.54 9.85
CA GLY A 692 -21.30 8.47 10.80
C GLY A 692 -20.14 7.58 10.33
N LEU A 693 -20.15 6.32 10.77
CA LEU A 693 -19.09 5.33 10.55
C LEU A 693 -19.66 4.07 9.91
N HIS A 694 -18.80 3.27 9.29
CA HIS A 694 -19.16 1.91 8.87
C HIS A 694 -19.23 0.98 10.09
N ILE A 695 -20.14 0.00 10.07
CA ILE A 695 -20.18 -1.09 11.04
C ILE A 695 -19.92 -2.39 10.29
N PHE A 696 -18.86 -3.11 10.66
CA PHE A 696 -18.48 -4.34 9.96
C PHE A 696 -19.62 -5.37 9.97
N GLY A 697 -19.99 -5.86 8.79
CA GLY A 697 -21.12 -6.78 8.64
C GLY A 697 -22.44 -6.12 8.26
N GLU A 698 -22.51 -4.79 8.17
CA GLU A 698 -23.76 -4.04 7.91
C GLU A 698 -23.66 -3.16 6.65
N SER A 699 -24.59 -3.32 5.70
CA SER A 699 -24.71 -2.41 4.56
C SER A 699 -25.62 -1.22 4.89
N PRO A 700 -25.35 -0.01 4.36
CA PRO A 700 -26.16 1.17 4.64
C PRO A 700 -27.63 0.97 4.25
N GLN A 701 -28.54 1.52 5.05
CA GLN A 701 -30.00 1.42 4.86
C GLN A 701 -30.65 2.81 4.81
N GLY A 702 -31.89 2.88 4.30
CA GLY A 702 -32.69 4.12 4.26
C GLY A 702 -31.95 5.29 3.59
N ARG A 703 -31.96 6.47 4.23
CA ARG A 703 -31.28 7.67 3.73
C ARG A 703 -29.78 7.45 3.47
N LEU A 704 -29.07 6.79 4.38
CA LEU A 704 -27.63 6.53 4.25
C LEU A 704 -27.31 5.74 2.97
N ARG A 705 -28.20 4.81 2.60
CA ARG A 705 -28.10 4.02 1.37
C ARG A 705 -28.28 4.91 0.14
N ILE A 706 -29.31 5.75 0.12
CA ILE A 706 -29.63 6.64 -1.01
C ILE A 706 -28.49 7.63 -1.23
N ASP A 707 -28.04 8.29 -0.16
CA ASP A 707 -26.97 9.29 -0.22
C ASP A 707 -25.65 8.66 -0.71
N THR A 708 -25.33 7.45 -0.23
CA THR A 708 -24.15 6.70 -0.68
C THR A 708 -24.25 6.31 -2.15
N LEU A 709 -25.41 5.82 -2.61
CA LEU A 709 -25.62 5.50 -4.03
C LEU A 709 -25.50 6.74 -4.92
N LEU A 710 -26.01 7.89 -4.47
CA LEU A 710 -25.84 9.15 -5.17
C LEU A 710 -24.37 9.56 -5.24
N ALA A 711 -23.62 9.45 -4.14
CA ALA A 711 -22.19 9.72 -4.11
C ALA A 711 -21.42 8.84 -5.12
N LEU A 712 -21.74 7.55 -5.22
CA LEU A 712 -21.13 6.61 -6.18
C LEU A 712 -21.48 6.94 -7.65
N LEU A 713 -22.65 7.54 -7.89
CA LEU A 713 -23.12 7.93 -9.22
C LEU A 713 -22.77 9.38 -9.60
N ARG A 714 -22.26 10.17 -8.65
CA ARG A 714 -22.04 11.61 -8.78
C ARG A 714 -21.07 11.97 -9.89
N ILE A 715 -19.88 11.38 -9.91
CA ILE A 715 -18.83 11.64 -10.91
C ILE A 715 -18.88 10.60 -12.06
N PRO A 716 -18.28 10.85 -13.22
CA PRO A 716 -18.14 9.83 -14.26
C PRO A 716 -17.23 8.67 -13.80
N ARG A 717 -17.47 7.46 -14.30
CA ARG A 717 -16.69 6.25 -14.02
C ARG A 717 -16.09 5.72 -15.30
N GLY A 718 -14.97 4.98 -15.24
CA GLY A 718 -14.38 4.35 -16.44
C GLY A 718 -14.20 5.33 -17.61
N ASP A 719 -14.84 5.06 -18.75
CA ASP A 719 -14.81 5.92 -19.94
C ASP A 719 -15.81 7.11 -19.92
N GLY A 720 -16.62 7.21 -18.86
CA GLY A 720 -17.61 8.25 -18.64
C GLY A 720 -18.83 8.17 -19.56
N ARG A 721 -19.13 7.01 -20.17
CA ARG A 721 -20.21 6.85 -21.16
C ARG A 721 -21.27 5.84 -20.73
N GLY A 722 -22.48 5.98 -21.29
CA GLY A 722 -23.62 5.10 -21.03
C GLY A 722 -23.87 4.92 -19.52
N PRO A 723 -23.89 3.68 -18.98
CA PRO A 723 -24.10 3.43 -17.56
C PRO A 723 -23.01 4.02 -16.64
N GLN A 724 -21.85 4.36 -17.19
CA GLN A 724 -20.73 4.95 -16.47
C GLN A 724 -20.72 6.49 -16.46
N SER A 725 -21.76 7.13 -16.99
CA SER A 725 -21.91 8.60 -16.99
C SER A 725 -22.35 9.15 -15.63
N SER A 726 -21.83 10.29 -15.20
CA SER A 726 -22.34 11.01 -14.00
C SER A 726 -23.87 11.20 -14.07
N LEU A 727 -24.59 10.81 -13.00
CA LEU A 727 -26.05 10.95 -12.92
C LEU A 727 -26.46 12.43 -13.05
N LEU A 728 -25.74 13.34 -12.39
CA LEU A 728 -26.03 14.77 -12.45
C LEU A 728 -25.84 15.34 -13.86
N ARG A 729 -24.73 14.99 -14.54
CA ARG A 729 -24.48 15.44 -15.92
C ARG A 729 -25.52 14.92 -16.90
N VAL A 730 -26.00 13.68 -16.76
CA VAL A 730 -27.04 13.15 -17.65
C VAL A 730 -28.41 13.75 -17.34
N LEU A 731 -28.73 14.04 -16.08
CA LEU A 731 -29.95 14.77 -15.72
C LEU A 731 -29.94 16.20 -16.26
N ALA A 732 -28.81 16.92 -16.14
CA ALA A 732 -28.68 18.25 -16.70
C ALA A 732 -28.89 18.29 -18.23
N LYS A 733 -28.46 17.23 -18.93
CA LYS A 733 -28.72 17.05 -20.37
C LYS A 733 -30.18 16.70 -20.66
N ALA A 734 -30.78 15.77 -19.92
CA ALA A 734 -32.18 15.37 -20.11
C ALA A 734 -33.16 16.54 -19.88
N PHE A 735 -32.84 17.42 -18.93
CA PHE A 735 -33.59 18.65 -18.67
C PHE A 735 -33.21 19.83 -19.59
N GLU A 736 -32.27 19.64 -20.52
CA GLU A 736 -31.78 20.65 -21.46
C GLU A 736 -31.31 21.95 -20.75
N LEU A 737 -30.57 21.80 -19.64
CA LEU A 737 -30.15 22.91 -18.80
C LEU A 737 -28.94 23.69 -19.36
N GLY A 738 -28.12 23.05 -20.22
CA GLY A 738 -27.04 23.74 -20.95
C GLY A 738 -25.79 24.07 -20.14
N PHE A 739 -25.53 23.37 -19.03
CA PHE A 739 -24.34 23.55 -18.18
C PHE A 739 -23.79 22.21 -17.64
N ASP A 740 -22.55 22.21 -17.13
CA ASP A 740 -21.99 21.06 -16.40
C ASP A 740 -22.16 21.25 -14.89
N PRO A 741 -22.99 20.44 -14.21
CA PRO A 741 -23.21 20.58 -12.76
C PRO A 741 -21.97 20.28 -11.91
N LEU A 742 -20.95 19.60 -12.47
CA LEU A 742 -19.71 19.31 -11.76
C LEU A 742 -18.60 20.32 -12.04
N ASP A 743 -18.70 21.08 -13.15
CA ASP A 743 -17.73 22.07 -13.60
C ASP A 743 -18.42 23.41 -13.89
N CYS A 744 -18.87 24.09 -12.83
CA CYS A 744 -19.50 25.40 -12.94
C CYS A 744 -19.08 26.32 -11.80
N ALA A 745 -19.11 27.64 -12.07
CA ALA A 745 -18.98 28.65 -11.03
C ALA A 745 -20.31 28.72 -10.26
N LEU A 746 -20.31 28.25 -9.00
CA LEU A 746 -21.55 28.03 -8.25
C LEU A 746 -22.37 29.32 -8.04
N ALA A 747 -21.72 30.48 -7.88
CA ALA A 747 -22.39 31.76 -7.72
C ALA A 747 -22.84 32.42 -9.05
N GLU A 748 -22.60 31.79 -10.20
CA GLU A 748 -23.01 32.36 -11.49
C GLU A 748 -24.55 32.46 -11.56
N PRO A 749 -25.13 33.61 -11.98
CA PRO A 749 -26.57 33.75 -12.12
C PRO A 749 -27.20 32.75 -13.10
N TRP A 750 -28.23 32.06 -12.66
CA TRP A 750 -28.98 31.09 -13.44
C TRP A 750 -29.92 31.77 -14.44
N THR A 751 -29.53 31.74 -15.70
CA THR A 751 -30.32 32.22 -16.85
C THR A 751 -30.96 31.08 -17.65
N GLY A 752 -30.67 29.83 -17.29
CA GLY A 752 -31.17 28.64 -17.97
C GLY A 752 -32.64 28.31 -17.67
N ARG A 753 -33.09 27.18 -18.22
CA ARG A 753 -34.47 26.70 -18.04
C ARG A 753 -34.71 26.31 -16.57
N ARG A 754 -35.96 26.45 -16.14
CA ARG A 754 -36.42 26.01 -14.81
C ARG A 754 -37.54 24.96 -14.96
N PRO A 755 -37.22 23.69 -15.21
CA PRO A 755 -38.23 22.63 -15.32
C PRO A 755 -39.14 22.58 -14.10
N ALA A 756 -40.44 22.39 -14.30
CA ALA A 756 -41.44 22.42 -13.22
C ALA A 756 -41.15 21.38 -12.12
N VAL A 757 -40.63 20.20 -12.49
CA VAL A 757 -40.27 19.15 -11.53
C VAL A 757 -39.12 19.58 -10.61
N LEU A 758 -38.09 20.24 -11.15
CA LEU A 758 -36.97 20.79 -10.38
C LEU A 758 -37.39 22.03 -9.58
N GLN A 759 -38.33 22.83 -10.09
CA GLN A 759 -38.88 23.95 -9.34
C GLN A 759 -39.74 23.49 -8.15
N SER A 760 -40.45 22.36 -8.29
CA SER A 760 -41.29 21.81 -7.23
C SER A 760 -40.53 21.07 -6.14
N ILE A 761 -39.26 20.72 -6.37
CA ILE A 761 -38.47 19.92 -5.42
C ILE A 761 -37.98 20.73 -4.22
N ASP A 762 -37.77 22.02 -4.44
CA ASP A 762 -37.32 22.95 -3.42
C ASP A 762 -38.00 24.31 -3.65
N ALA A 763 -38.67 24.79 -2.60
CA ALA A 763 -39.40 26.04 -2.58
C ALA A 763 -38.50 27.27 -2.38
N GLN A 764 -37.21 27.09 -2.09
CA GLN A 764 -36.24 28.19 -2.00
C GLN A 764 -36.08 28.93 -3.34
N LEU A 765 -35.43 30.10 -3.31
CA LEU A 765 -35.15 30.84 -4.53
C LEU A 765 -34.24 30.04 -5.48
N TRP A 766 -34.36 30.31 -6.78
CA TRP A 766 -33.55 29.66 -7.82
C TRP A 766 -32.84 30.73 -8.65
N ARG A 767 -31.73 31.21 -8.08
CA ARG A 767 -30.90 32.32 -8.55
C ARG A 767 -29.64 31.88 -9.25
N THR A 768 -28.97 30.81 -8.82
CA THR A 768 -27.58 30.52 -9.20
C THR A 768 -27.40 29.14 -9.86
N ALA A 769 -26.23 28.92 -10.47
CA ALA A 769 -25.82 27.59 -10.93
C ALA A 769 -25.75 26.59 -9.75
N GLY A 770 -25.35 27.04 -8.56
CA GLY A 770 -25.40 26.27 -7.31
C GLY A 770 -26.81 25.78 -6.98
N ASP A 771 -27.81 26.67 -7.01
CA ASP A 771 -29.22 26.31 -6.75
C ASP A 771 -29.75 25.30 -7.77
N THR A 772 -29.24 25.37 -9.00
CA THR A 772 -29.59 24.44 -10.08
C THR A 772 -29.00 23.06 -9.81
N ARG A 773 -27.72 23.01 -9.44
CA ARG A 773 -27.02 21.78 -9.06
C ARG A 773 -27.69 21.14 -7.84
N GLU A 774 -28.04 21.92 -6.83
CA GLU A 774 -28.74 21.42 -5.65
C GLU A 774 -30.07 20.74 -6.01
N ARG A 775 -30.87 21.36 -6.87
CA ARG A 775 -32.13 20.77 -7.33
C ARG A 775 -31.92 19.48 -8.11
N LEU A 776 -30.82 19.39 -8.87
CA LEU A 776 -30.42 18.14 -9.53
C LEU A 776 -30.03 17.06 -8.52
N GLU A 777 -29.28 17.41 -7.47
CA GLU A 777 -28.89 16.47 -6.39
C GLU A 777 -30.12 15.95 -5.64
N LEU A 778 -31.03 16.84 -5.23
CA LEU A 778 -32.29 16.47 -4.57
C LEU A 778 -33.15 15.58 -5.48
N TYR A 779 -33.21 15.92 -6.78
CA TYR A 779 -33.99 15.15 -7.75
C TYR A 779 -33.35 13.80 -8.00
N ALA A 780 -32.02 13.73 -8.06
CA ALA A 780 -31.27 12.49 -8.20
C ALA A 780 -31.49 11.57 -6.99
N ALA A 781 -31.46 12.08 -5.76
CA ALA A 781 -31.75 11.29 -4.55
C ALA A 781 -33.17 10.71 -4.60
N ARG A 782 -34.18 11.53 -4.93
CA ARG A 782 -35.57 11.08 -5.09
C ARG A 782 -35.71 10.06 -6.22
N LEU A 783 -35.03 10.27 -7.35
CA LEU A 783 -35.04 9.36 -8.49
C LEU A 783 -34.43 8.00 -8.13
N ILE A 784 -33.33 8.00 -7.37
CA ILE A 784 -32.69 6.78 -6.84
C ILE A 784 -33.68 6.03 -5.95
N ASP A 785 -34.27 6.71 -4.97
CA ASP A 785 -35.24 6.13 -4.03
C ASP A 785 -36.41 5.45 -4.78
N GLN A 786 -37.04 6.18 -5.70
CA GLN A 786 -38.13 5.65 -6.52
C GLN A 786 -37.70 4.48 -7.42
N ALA A 787 -36.50 4.55 -7.99
CA ALA A 787 -35.97 3.49 -8.87
C ALA A 787 -35.68 2.18 -8.12
N LEU A 788 -35.42 2.27 -6.81
CA LEU A 788 -35.21 1.12 -5.94
C LEU A 788 -36.53 0.42 -5.60
N GLU A 789 -37.65 1.14 -5.58
CA GLU A 789 -38.99 0.58 -5.36
C GLU A 789 -39.56 -0.10 -6.61
N GLY A 790 -39.22 0.37 -7.81
CA GLY A 790 -39.78 -0.18 -9.05
C GLY A 790 -39.32 0.49 -10.34
N PRO A 791 -39.80 0.01 -11.50
CA PRO A 791 -39.58 0.68 -12.78
C PRO A 791 -40.25 2.06 -12.80
N LEU A 792 -39.64 3.01 -13.52
CA LEU A 792 -40.12 4.39 -13.60
C LEU A 792 -40.51 4.74 -15.03
N GLU A 793 -41.77 5.11 -15.25
CA GLU A 793 -42.30 5.45 -16.59
C GLU A 793 -41.56 6.64 -17.22
N GLN A 794 -41.14 7.61 -16.40
CA GLN A 794 -40.40 8.80 -16.87
C GLN A 794 -39.07 8.47 -17.56
N LEU A 795 -38.49 7.29 -17.34
CA LEU A 795 -37.25 6.87 -17.99
C LEU A 795 -37.46 6.48 -19.47
N GLU A 796 -38.71 6.29 -19.90
CA GLU A 796 -39.07 5.97 -21.29
C GLU A 796 -39.33 7.24 -22.13
N GLU A 797 -39.24 8.43 -21.54
CA GLU A 797 -39.41 9.69 -22.25
C GLU A 797 -38.25 9.95 -23.24
N PRO A 798 -38.51 10.53 -24.42
CA PRO A 798 -37.45 10.91 -25.35
C PRO A 798 -36.41 11.84 -24.70
N GLY A 799 -35.11 11.56 -24.87
CA GLY A 799 -34.01 12.34 -24.28
C GLY A 799 -33.53 11.83 -22.92
N TRP A 800 -34.19 10.83 -22.33
CA TRP A 800 -33.80 10.21 -21.05
C TRP A 800 -32.95 8.94 -21.20
N GLU A 801 -32.52 8.57 -22.40
CA GLU A 801 -31.86 7.29 -22.68
C GLU A 801 -30.59 7.09 -21.85
N HIS A 802 -29.84 8.18 -21.62
CA HIS A 802 -28.63 8.16 -20.80
C HIS A 802 -28.94 8.09 -19.31
N VAL A 803 -30.00 8.76 -18.84
CA VAL A 803 -30.48 8.65 -17.44
C VAL A 803 -30.96 7.23 -17.19
N LYS A 804 -31.75 6.67 -18.11
CA LYS A 804 -32.21 5.28 -18.08
C LYS A 804 -31.03 4.32 -17.99
N ALA A 805 -29.99 4.47 -18.81
CA ALA A 805 -28.80 3.60 -18.74
C ALA A 805 -28.10 3.63 -17.36
N VAL A 806 -27.99 4.81 -16.73
CA VAL A 806 -27.40 4.95 -15.39
C VAL A 806 -28.31 4.35 -14.31
N ILE A 807 -29.62 4.60 -14.37
CA ILE A 807 -30.59 4.09 -13.38
C ILE A 807 -30.82 2.57 -13.52
N GLU A 808 -30.81 2.03 -14.74
CA GLU A 808 -30.83 0.58 -14.93
C GLU A 808 -29.59 -0.05 -14.31
N SER A 809 -28.39 0.46 -14.65
CA SER A 809 -27.13 0.01 -14.04
C SER A 809 -27.13 0.11 -12.51
N LEU A 810 -27.69 1.19 -11.95
CA LEU A 810 -27.91 1.33 -10.51
C LEU A 810 -28.68 0.14 -9.95
N ARG A 811 -29.83 -0.20 -10.54
CA ARG A 811 -30.71 -1.27 -10.07
C ARG A 811 -30.11 -2.66 -10.24
N ILE A 812 -29.41 -2.92 -11.34
CA ILE A 812 -28.90 -4.27 -11.68
C ILE A 812 -27.49 -4.55 -11.18
N VAL A 813 -26.67 -3.51 -10.93
CA VAL A 813 -25.25 -3.65 -10.59
C VAL A 813 -24.90 -2.89 -9.32
N VAL A 814 -25.13 -1.59 -9.25
CA VAL A 814 -24.53 -0.75 -8.19
C VAL A 814 -25.19 -1.01 -6.83
N ALA A 815 -26.52 -0.92 -6.76
CA ALA A 815 -27.26 -1.13 -5.53
C ALA A 815 -27.12 -2.58 -4.99
N PRO A 816 -27.27 -3.64 -5.80
CA PRO A 816 -27.03 -5.00 -5.33
C PRO A 816 -25.62 -5.24 -4.79
N ARG A 817 -24.59 -4.61 -5.38
CA ARG A 817 -23.21 -4.71 -4.88
C ARG A 817 -23.02 -4.00 -3.54
N LEU A 818 -23.59 -2.80 -3.38
CA LEU A 818 -23.57 -2.08 -2.10
C LEU A 818 -24.30 -2.87 -1.00
N ASP A 819 -25.47 -3.40 -1.31
CA ASP A 819 -26.30 -4.15 -0.36
C ASP A 819 -25.68 -5.48 0.06
N ALA A 820 -24.85 -6.06 -0.81
CA ALA A 820 -24.16 -7.31 -0.51
C ALA A 820 -22.93 -7.14 0.39
N CYS A 821 -22.43 -5.91 0.60
CA CYS A 821 -21.18 -5.63 1.32
C CYS A 821 -21.19 -6.19 2.76
N GLY A 822 -22.13 -5.77 3.61
CA GLY A 822 -22.20 -6.24 5.00
C GLY A 822 -22.27 -7.78 5.13
N PRO A 823 -23.22 -8.45 4.46
CA PRO A 823 -23.28 -9.91 4.49
C PRO A 823 -22.01 -10.59 3.93
N ALA A 824 -21.37 -10.02 2.90
CA ALA A 824 -20.14 -10.57 2.33
C ALA A 824 -18.93 -10.38 3.26
N GLU A 825 -18.83 -9.25 3.96
CA GLU A 825 -17.83 -8.99 5.00
C GLU A 825 -17.84 -10.06 6.08
N MET A 826 -19.02 -10.32 6.67
CA MET A 826 -19.13 -11.33 7.72
C MET A 826 -18.86 -12.74 7.18
N ARG A 827 -19.34 -13.05 5.97
CA ARG A 827 -19.09 -14.34 5.32
C ARG A 827 -17.60 -14.57 5.08
N GLY A 828 -16.88 -13.58 4.55
CA GLY A 828 -15.45 -13.68 4.30
C GLY A 828 -14.65 -13.97 5.57
N LEU A 829 -15.00 -13.30 6.67
CA LEU A 829 -14.40 -13.54 7.98
C LEU A 829 -14.67 -14.96 8.49
N LEU A 830 -15.90 -15.45 8.41
CA LEU A 830 -16.27 -16.80 8.86
C LEU A 830 -15.67 -17.91 7.97
N ASP A 831 -15.59 -17.67 6.65
CA ASP A 831 -14.91 -18.59 5.73
C ASP A 831 -13.41 -18.68 6.09
N ALA A 832 -12.74 -17.56 6.38
CA ALA A 832 -11.36 -17.56 6.83
C ALA A 832 -11.17 -18.31 8.17
N LEU A 833 -12.04 -18.07 9.17
CA LEU A 833 -12.00 -18.80 10.45
C LEU A 833 -12.33 -20.30 10.34
N SER A 834 -12.96 -20.70 9.23
CA SER A 834 -13.21 -22.10 8.87
C SER A 834 -12.05 -22.71 8.06
N GLY A 835 -10.94 -21.98 7.90
CA GLY A 835 -9.79 -22.39 7.10
C GLY A 835 -10.11 -22.56 5.61
N ARG A 836 -11.01 -21.73 5.07
CA ARG A 836 -11.37 -21.73 3.65
C ARG A 836 -10.69 -20.60 2.90
N PHE A 837 -10.71 -20.68 1.58
CA PHE A 837 -10.18 -19.64 0.71
C PHE A 837 -11.11 -18.41 0.71
N VAL A 838 -10.51 -17.23 0.91
CA VAL A 838 -11.20 -15.93 0.76
C VAL A 838 -10.91 -15.37 -0.63
N PRO A 839 -11.94 -15.11 -1.47
CA PRO A 839 -11.75 -14.52 -2.79
C PRO A 839 -10.99 -13.20 -2.77
N ALA A 840 -10.12 -13.01 -3.74
CA ALA A 840 -9.48 -11.72 -3.98
C ALA A 840 -10.41 -10.74 -4.70
N GLY A 841 -10.09 -9.45 -4.60
CA GLY A 841 -10.79 -8.36 -5.27
C GLY A 841 -9.89 -7.12 -5.43
N PRO A 842 -10.25 -6.18 -6.30
CA PRO A 842 -9.53 -4.91 -6.38
C PRO A 842 -9.84 -4.04 -5.16
N SER A 843 -8.86 -3.23 -4.78
CA SER A 843 -8.96 -2.15 -3.79
C SER A 843 -8.98 -0.77 -4.45
N GLY A 844 -9.49 0.24 -3.74
CA GLY A 844 -9.56 1.62 -4.22
C GLY A 844 -10.73 2.40 -3.63
N ALA A 845 -10.83 3.69 -3.93
CA ALA A 845 -11.90 4.56 -3.42
C ALA A 845 -13.17 4.48 -4.29
N PRO A 846 -14.31 3.98 -3.76
CA PRO A 846 -15.56 3.97 -4.49
C PRO A 846 -16.04 5.37 -4.86
N SER A 847 -15.80 6.37 -4.01
CA SER A 847 -16.13 7.78 -4.29
C SER A 847 -15.39 8.32 -5.52
N ARG A 848 -14.23 7.75 -5.84
CA ARG A 848 -13.40 8.07 -7.02
C ARG A 848 -13.75 7.19 -8.23
N GLY A 849 -14.98 6.68 -8.29
CA GLY A 849 -15.53 5.98 -9.45
C GLY A 849 -15.10 4.52 -9.60
N ARG A 850 -14.48 3.92 -8.58
CA ARG A 850 -14.02 2.51 -8.59
C ARG A 850 -15.10 1.54 -8.08
N LEU A 851 -16.17 1.34 -8.85
CA LEU A 851 -17.27 0.43 -8.46
C LEU A 851 -16.91 -1.07 -8.54
N ASP A 852 -15.77 -1.41 -9.12
CA ASP A 852 -15.21 -2.76 -9.18
C ASP A 852 -14.76 -3.27 -7.81
N VAL A 853 -14.53 -2.37 -6.86
CA VAL A 853 -14.17 -2.70 -5.46
C VAL A 853 -15.37 -3.14 -4.62
N LEU A 854 -16.59 -3.09 -5.18
CA LEU A 854 -17.79 -3.64 -4.54
C LEU A 854 -18.22 -4.98 -5.20
N PRO A 855 -18.78 -5.94 -4.43
CA PRO A 855 -18.98 -5.89 -2.98
C PRO A 855 -17.65 -6.07 -2.22
N THR A 856 -17.66 -5.67 -0.95
CA THR A 856 -16.58 -5.94 0.01
C THR A 856 -16.67 -7.37 0.57
N GLY A 857 -15.87 -7.72 1.57
CA GLY A 857 -15.70 -9.08 2.11
C GLY A 857 -14.63 -9.92 1.39
N ARG A 858 -13.64 -9.27 0.76
CA ARG A 858 -12.61 -9.89 -0.09
C ARG A 858 -11.20 -9.65 0.44
N ASN A 859 -10.30 -10.54 0.06
CA ASN A 859 -8.86 -10.40 0.32
C ASN A 859 -8.23 -9.58 -0.79
N PHE A 860 -8.39 -8.25 -0.73
CA PHE A 860 -8.04 -7.40 -1.86
C PHE A 860 -6.57 -7.54 -2.30
N PHE A 861 -6.31 -7.22 -3.56
CA PHE A 861 -4.97 -7.15 -4.15
C PHE A 861 -4.54 -5.71 -4.41
N THR A 862 -3.24 -5.50 -4.52
CA THR A 862 -2.65 -4.20 -4.87
C THR A 862 -2.40 -4.07 -6.38
N VAL A 863 -1.66 -3.03 -6.79
CA VAL A 863 -1.36 -2.76 -8.20
C VAL A 863 0.02 -3.29 -8.61
N ASP A 864 0.19 -3.61 -9.90
CA ASP A 864 1.52 -3.86 -10.47
C ASP A 864 2.30 -2.55 -10.53
N VAL A 865 3.27 -2.41 -9.62
CA VAL A 865 4.06 -1.19 -9.42
C VAL A 865 4.89 -0.78 -10.65
N ARG A 866 5.09 -1.68 -11.62
CA ARG A 866 5.85 -1.41 -12.86
C ARG A 866 5.08 -0.62 -13.90
N ASN A 867 3.76 -0.55 -13.76
CA ASN A 867 2.88 0.18 -14.68
C ASN A 867 2.63 1.62 -14.22
N LEU A 868 3.33 2.07 -13.17
CA LEU A 868 3.16 3.38 -12.56
C LEU A 868 4.33 4.31 -12.96
N PRO A 869 4.08 5.63 -13.10
CA PRO A 869 2.76 6.24 -13.18
C PRO A 869 2.01 5.82 -14.45
N THR A 870 0.69 5.68 -14.36
CA THR A 870 -0.15 5.34 -15.52
C THR A 870 -0.30 6.50 -16.50
N THR A 871 -0.73 6.24 -17.74
CA THR A 871 -1.01 7.30 -18.72
C THR A 871 -2.12 8.25 -18.28
N THR A 872 -3.10 7.75 -17.52
CA THR A 872 -4.16 8.58 -16.94
C THR A 872 -3.63 9.42 -15.79
N ALA A 873 -2.80 8.84 -14.92
CA ALA A 873 -2.15 9.59 -13.85
C ALA A 873 -1.24 10.70 -14.39
N TRP A 874 -0.54 10.46 -15.50
CA TRP A 874 0.22 11.51 -16.18
C TRP A 874 -0.66 12.70 -16.60
N ARG A 875 -1.83 12.45 -17.18
CA ARG A 875 -2.74 13.52 -17.60
C ARG A 875 -3.23 14.35 -16.40
N ILE A 876 -3.61 13.68 -15.30
CA ILE A 876 -4.07 14.33 -14.07
C ILE A 876 -2.93 15.11 -13.43
N GLY A 877 -1.76 14.49 -13.27
CA GLY A 877 -0.56 15.11 -12.72
C GLY A 877 -0.12 16.35 -13.51
N PHE A 878 -0.17 16.29 -14.85
CA PHE A 878 0.13 17.45 -15.71
C PHE A 878 -0.89 18.58 -15.52
N GLN A 879 -2.18 18.28 -15.49
CA GLN A 879 -3.22 19.29 -15.25
C GLN A 879 -3.07 19.92 -13.87
N SER A 880 -2.85 19.12 -12.84
CA SER A 880 -2.60 19.57 -11.46
C SER A 880 -1.34 20.43 -11.36
N ALA A 881 -0.26 20.06 -12.06
CA ALA A 881 0.97 20.86 -12.13
C ALA A 881 0.72 22.23 -12.76
N SER A 882 -0.05 22.30 -13.84
CA SER A 882 -0.42 23.59 -14.46
C SER A 882 -1.25 24.47 -13.53
N LEU A 883 -2.23 23.89 -12.83
CA LEU A 883 -3.09 24.63 -11.90
C LEU A 883 -2.32 25.22 -10.72
N ILE A 884 -1.38 24.48 -10.12
CA ILE A 884 -0.58 25.02 -9.01
C ILE A 884 0.37 26.11 -9.48
N LEU A 885 0.96 25.99 -10.68
CA LEU A 885 1.82 27.01 -11.26
C LEU A 885 1.05 28.30 -11.53
N GLU A 886 -0.16 28.19 -12.08
CA GLU A 886 -1.06 29.32 -12.30
C GLU A 886 -1.46 29.96 -10.98
N ARG A 887 -1.89 29.15 -9.99
CA ARG A 887 -2.29 29.66 -8.67
C ARG A 887 -1.14 30.39 -7.97
N HIS A 888 0.07 29.82 -7.98
CA HIS A 888 1.23 30.46 -7.37
C HIS A 888 1.60 31.78 -8.06
N LEU A 889 1.50 31.86 -9.38
CA LEU A 889 1.74 33.09 -10.12
C LEU A 889 0.69 34.17 -9.78
N GLN A 890 -0.57 33.78 -9.58
CA GLN A 890 -1.64 34.69 -9.14
C GLN A 890 -1.40 35.21 -7.72
N ASP A 891 -1.00 34.33 -6.79
CA ASP A 891 -0.80 34.67 -5.39
C ASP A 891 0.47 35.50 -5.14
N HIS A 892 1.56 35.24 -5.89
CA HIS A 892 2.90 35.78 -5.60
C HIS A 892 3.50 36.65 -6.72
N GLY A 893 2.93 36.66 -7.93
CA GLY A 893 3.39 37.48 -9.04
C GLY A 893 4.69 37.03 -9.73
N ASP A 894 5.26 35.88 -9.34
CA ASP A 894 6.44 35.27 -9.98
C ASP A 894 6.27 33.74 -10.09
N HIS A 895 7.09 33.10 -10.93
CA HIS A 895 7.04 31.66 -11.14
C HIS A 895 7.54 30.89 -9.91
N LEU A 896 6.80 29.81 -9.59
CA LEU A 896 7.26 28.80 -8.64
C LEU A 896 8.52 28.13 -9.18
N ARG A 897 9.61 28.16 -8.41
CA ARG A 897 10.90 27.55 -8.76
C ARG A 897 11.26 26.37 -7.87
N GLN A 898 10.68 26.29 -6.67
CA GLN A 898 11.06 25.27 -5.68
C GLN A 898 9.86 24.80 -4.87
N LEU A 899 9.60 23.49 -4.89
CA LEU A 899 8.44 22.87 -4.26
C LEU A 899 8.87 21.71 -3.35
N GLY A 900 8.33 21.67 -2.14
CA GLY A 900 8.29 20.46 -1.31
C GLY A 900 6.98 19.70 -1.54
N LEU A 901 7.05 18.43 -1.92
CA LEU A 901 5.87 17.58 -2.15
C LEU A 901 5.96 16.32 -1.29
N SER A 902 4.93 16.02 -0.52
CA SER A 902 4.85 14.71 0.13
C SER A 902 4.11 13.69 -0.75
N VAL A 903 4.63 12.46 -0.76
CA VAL A 903 4.15 11.37 -1.63
C VAL A 903 3.87 10.13 -0.79
N TRP A 904 2.62 9.67 -0.83
CA TRP A 904 2.15 8.51 -0.07
C TRP A 904 1.98 7.27 -0.95
N GLY A 905 2.39 6.12 -0.43
CA GLY A 905 2.26 4.87 -1.18
C GLY A 905 0.80 4.46 -1.38
N THR A 906 -0.09 4.70 -0.40
CA THR A 906 -1.52 4.38 -0.53
C THR A 906 -2.21 5.23 -1.61
N ALA A 907 -1.93 6.54 -1.67
CA ALA A 907 -2.43 7.43 -2.72
C ALA A 907 -1.89 7.03 -4.10
N THR A 908 -0.61 6.65 -4.18
CA THR A 908 0.01 6.14 -5.40
C THR A 908 -0.70 4.90 -5.94
N MET A 909 -1.10 3.95 -5.08
CA MET A 909 -1.88 2.76 -5.47
C MET A 909 -3.30 3.09 -5.94
N ARG A 910 -3.98 4.03 -5.27
CA ARG A 910 -5.36 4.42 -5.62
C ARG A 910 -5.45 5.16 -6.94
N THR A 911 -4.49 6.04 -7.20
CA THR A 911 -4.52 6.96 -8.34
C THR A 911 -3.79 6.42 -9.58
N GLY A 912 -2.90 5.46 -9.39
CA GLY A 912 -1.96 5.05 -10.43
C GLY A 912 -0.77 6.00 -10.57
N GLY A 913 -0.48 6.82 -9.54
CA GLY A 913 0.72 7.65 -9.44
C GLY A 913 0.54 9.13 -9.77
N ASP A 914 -0.59 9.74 -9.39
CA ASP A 914 -0.87 11.17 -9.67
C ASP A 914 0.22 12.10 -9.09
N ASP A 915 0.67 11.87 -7.86
CA ASP A 915 1.68 12.69 -7.18
C ASP A 915 3.05 12.68 -7.88
N ILE A 916 3.55 11.49 -8.24
CA ILE A 916 4.83 11.34 -8.95
C ILE A 916 4.72 11.92 -10.36
N ALA A 917 3.58 11.73 -11.04
CA ALA A 917 3.32 12.36 -12.32
C ALA A 917 3.33 13.89 -12.22
N GLN A 918 2.73 14.47 -11.18
CA GLN A 918 2.74 15.90 -10.93
C GLN A 918 4.16 16.42 -10.70
N ALA A 919 4.96 15.71 -9.88
CA ALA A 919 6.36 16.06 -9.64
C ALA A 919 7.19 16.05 -10.93
N MET A 920 7.04 15.02 -11.76
CA MET A 920 7.72 14.93 -13.06
C MET A 920 7.28 16.06 -14.02
N ALA A 921 5.97 16.37 -14.08
CA ALA A 921 5.45 17.45 -14.91
C ALA A 921 5.98 18.84 -14.50
N LEU A 922 6.13 19.09 -13.19
CA LEU A 922 6.71 20.32 -12.66
C LEU A 922 8.19 20.50 -13.10
N MET A 923 8.98 19.43 -13.09
CA MET A 923 10.35 19.42 -13.63
C MET A 923 10.43 19.49 -15.15
N GLY A 924 9.31 19.28 -15.85
CA GLY A 924 9.26 19.22 -17.31
C GLY A 924 9.78 17.89 -17.86
N VAL A 925 9.43 16.78 -17.20
CA VAL A 925 9.78 15.40 -17.56
C VAL A 925 8.51 14.59 -17.75
N ARG A 926 8.43 13.80 -18.81
CA ARG A 926 7.28 12.94 -19.12
C ARG A 926 7.70 11.46 -19.12
N PRO A 927 7.00 10.58 -18.41
CA PRO A 927 7.22 9.13 -18.50
C PRO A 927 6.99 8.57 -19.92
N VAL A 928 7.73 7.54 -20.29
CA VAL A 928 7.61 6.79 -21.56
C VAL A 928 7.18 5.36 -21.25
N TRP A 929 6.13 4.91 -21.94
CA TRP A 929 5.55 3.59 -21.73
C TRP A 929 5.88 2.61 -22.86
N ALA A 930 6.17 1.37 -22.48
CA ALA A 930 6.39 0.25 -23.37
C ALA A 930 5.17 -0.04 -24.25
N THR A 931 5.39 -0.21 -25.56
CA THR A 931 4.33 -0.67 -26.48
C THR A 931 3.84 -2.06 -26.07
N GLY A 932 2.54 -2.19 -25.80
CA GLY A 932 1.86 -3.45 -25.51
C GLY A 932 1.77 -3.84 -24.03
N SER A 933 2.74 -3.49 -23.19
CA SER A 933 2.70 -3.82 -21.75
C SER A 933 2.30 -2.67 -20.84
N GLN A 934 2.31 -1.42 -21.35
CA GLN A 934 2.07 -0.19 -20.58
C GLN A 934 3.00 -0.01 -19.36
N ARG A 935 4.09 -0.77 -19.27
CA ARG A 935 5.14 -0.57 -18.28
C ARG A 935 5.84 0.75 -18.55
N VAL A 936 6.29 1.42 -17.50
CA VAL A 936 7.15 2.59 -17.67
C VAL A 936 8.57 2.09 -17.94
N ASP A 937 9.07 2.38 -19.14
CA ASP A 937 10.39 1.94 -19.60
C ASP A 937 11.43 3.05 -19.42
N ASP A 938 11.04 4.31 -19.65
CA ASP A 938 11.97 5.45 -19.67
C ASP A 938 11.23 6.78 -19.38
N PHE A 939 11.89 7.91 -19.57
CA PHE A 939 11.30 9.25 -19.55
C PHE A 939 11.87 10.15 -20.66
N GLU A 940 11.10 11.14 -21.11
CA GLU A 940 11.53 12.20 -22.02
C GLU A 940 11.57 13.55 -21.28
N ILE A 941 12.66 14.31 -21.47
CA ILE A 941 12.76 15.67 -20.96
C ILE A 941 12.14 16.62 -22.00
N LEU A 942 11.13 17.38 -21.58
CA LEU A 942 10.51 18.40 -22.41
C LEU A 942 11.46 19.61 -22.56
N PRO A 943 11.73 20.09 -23.79
CA PRO A 943 12.49 21.31 -24.01
C PRO A 943 11.89 22.50 -23.29
N VAL A 944 12.72 23.36 -22.68
CA VAL A 944 12.24 24.55 -21.95
C VAL A 944 11.42 25.50 -22.83
N SER A 945 11.71 25.55 -24.14
CA SER A 945 10.94 26.32 -25.11
C SER A 945 9.51 25.80 -25.33
N LEU A 946 9.23 24.52 -25.02
CA LEU A 946 7.88 23.97 -25.02
C LEU A 946 7.19 24.13 -23.66
N LEU A 947 7.96 24.25 -22.57
CA LEU A 947 7.40 24.50 -21.24
C LEU A 947 6.88 25.93 -21.12
N ASP A 948 7.55 26.91 -21.73
CA ASP A 948 7.24 28.35 -21.65
C ASP A 948 7.21 28.88 -20.20
N ARG A 949 8.04 28.29 -19.34
CA ARG A 949 8.25 28.64 -17.93
C ARG A 949 9.56 28.02 -17.42
N PRO A 950 10.09 28.46 -16.26
CA PRO A 950 11.14 27.74 -15.57
C PRO A 950 10.72 26.31 -15.19
N ARG A 951 11.70 25.41 -15.10
CA ARG A 951 11.55 24.13 -14.42
C ARG A 951 11.40 24.37 -12.92
N VAL A 952 10.63 23.53 -12.24
CA VAL A 952 10.53 23.57 -10.78
C VAL A 952 11.48 22.53 -10.18
N ASP A 953 12.31 22.95 -9.23
CA ASP A 953 13.10 22.05 -8.38
C ASP A 953 12.19 21.41 -7.33
N VAL A 954 11.91 20.11 -7.46
CA VAL A 954 10.97 19.39 -6.60
C VAL A 954 11.71 18.50 -5.61
N THR A 955 11.49 18.74 -4.31
CA THR A 955 11.96 17.87 -3.23
C THR A 955 10.81 16.99 -2.74
N LEU A 956 10.98 15.67 -2.82
CA LEU A 956 9.99 14.69 -2.38
C LEU A 956 10.23 14.27 -0.93
N ARG A 957 9.16 14.32 -0.13
CA ARG A 957 9.04 13.59 1.14
C ARG A 957 8.22 12.32 0.93
N VAL A 958 8.89 11.18 0.80
CA VAL A 958 8.22 9.89 0.60
C VAL A 958 7.88 9.22 1.94
N SER A 959 6.68 8.65 2.04
CA SER A 959 6.31 7.79 3.18
C SER A 959 7.15 6.50 3.23
N GLY A 960 7.31 5.90 4.41
CA GLY A 960 8.03 4.62 4.56
C GLY A 960 7.42 3.49 3.72
N PHE A 961 6.09 3.44 3.61
CA PHE A 961 5.44 2.48 2.70
C PHE A 961 5.71 2.79 1.22
N PHE A 962 5.81 4.06 0.83
CA PHE A 962 6.17 4.39 -0.56
C PHE A 962 7.55 3.85 -0.92
N ARG A 963 8.53 4.00 -0.03
CA ARG A 963 9.86 3.38 -0.15
C ARG A 963 9.73 1.86 -0.35
N ASP A 964 8.97 1.20 0.52
CA ASP A 964 8.84 -0.25 0.52
C ASP A 964 8.13 -0.79 -0.74
N ALA A 965 7.20 -0.05 -1.32
CA ALA A 965 6.40 -0.52 -2.46
C ALA A 965 6.93 -0.05 -3.82
N PHE A 966 7.59 1.11 -3.90
CA PHE A 966 7.84 1.81 -5.16
C PHE A 966 9.31 2.20 -5.38
N ALA A 967 10.24 1.30 -5.04
CA ALA A 967 11.67 1.50 -5.30
C ALA A 967 11.97 1.81 -6.79
N ASN A 968 11.17 1.31 -7.73
CA ASN A 968 11.28 1.65 -9.15
C ASN A 968 10.91 3.12 -9.45
N LEU A 969 9.89 3.67 -8.78
CA LEU A 969 9.51 5.08 -8.93
C LEU A 969 10.57 6.00 -8.32
N ILE A 970 11.17 5.60 -7.20
CA ILE A 970 12.31 6.32 -6.60
C ILE A 970 13.47 6.41 -7.60
N ARG A 971 13.86 5.28 -8.20
CA ARG A 971 14.93 5.26 -9.21
C ARG A 971 14.57 6.06 -10.46
N LEU A 972 13.33 5.97 -10.94
CA LEU A 972 12.86 6.73 -12.10
C LEU A 972 12.93 8.24 -11.84
N PHE A 973 12.45 8.68 -10.68
CA PHE A 973 12.44 10.09 -10.32
C PHE A 973 13.86 10.63 -10.11
N ASP A 974 14.73 9.88 -9.43
CA ASP A 974 16.13 10.28 -9.26
C ASP A 974 16.85 10.37 -10.62
N ALA A 975 16.68 9.38 -11.51
CA ALA A 975 17.25 9.44 -12.85
C ALA A 975 16.78 10.68 -13.64
N ALA A 976 15.50 11.05 -13.51
CA ALA A 976 14.96 12.28 -14.09
C ALA A 976 15.61 13.54 -13.49
N VAL A 977 15.78 13.59 -12.16
CA VAL A 977 16.46 14.69 -11.46
C VAL A 977 17.90 14.84 -11.95
N GLN A 978 18.67 13.76 -12.01
CA GLN A 978 20.07 13.81 -12.47
C GLN A 978 20.15 14.28 -13.92
N ALA A 979 19.26 13.78 -14.79
CA ALA A 979 19.25 14.15 -16.21
C ALA A 979 18.88 15.62 -16.44
N VAL A 980 17.90 16.14 -15.70
CA VAL A 980 17.52 17.57 -15.77
C VAL A 980 18.62 18.47 -15.18
N ALA A 981 19.27 18.04 -14.11
CA ALA A 981 20.36 18.79 -13.49
C ALA A 981 21.61 18.89 -14.38
N ALA A 982 21.79 17.94 -15.30
CA ALA A 982 22.91 17.91 -16.26
C ALA A 982 22.70 18.80 -17.49
N LEU A 983 21.51 19.38 -17.70
CA LEU A 983 21.22 20.21 -18.85
C LEU A 983 21.99 21.55 -18.82
N ASP A 984 22.46 21.97 -19.99
CA ASP A 984 23.03 23.29 -20.22
C ASP A 984 21.91 24.30 -20.55
N GLU A 985 21.14 24.66 -19.52
CA GLU A 985 20.06 25.63 -19.57
C GLU A 985 20.38 26.84 -18.67
N PRO A 986 19.85 28.05 -18.98
CA PRO A 986 20.02 29.23 -18.12
C PRO A 986 19.59 28.98 -16.68
N ASP A 987 20.34 29.54 -15.72
CA ASP A 987 20.13 29.31 -14.28
C ASP A 987 18.72 29.70 -13.79
N ASP A 988 18.14 30.75 -14.37
CA ASP A 988 16.80 31.25 -14.05
C ASP A 988 15.69 30.37 -14.60
N MET A 989 15.98 29.62 -15.67
CA MET A 989 15.05 28.69 -16.32
C MET A 989 15.19 27.25 -15.81
N ASN A 990 16.36 26.86 -15.29
CA ASN A 990 16.60 25.57 -14.66
C ASN A 990 17.24 25.74 -13.28
N PRO A 991 16.44 26.08 -12.25
CA PRO A 991 16.93 26.29 -10.89
C PRO A 991 17.52 25.01 -10.28
N LEU A 992 17.04 23.83 -10.68
CA LEU A 992 17.60 22.55 -10.25
C LEU A 992 19.07 22.42 -10.70
N ALA A 993 19.37 22.62 -11.98
CA ALA A 993 20.72 22.52 -12.52
C ALA A 993 21.66 23.56 -11.90
N ALA A 994 21.20 24.80 -11.73
CA ALA A 994 21.98 25.87 -11.11
C ALA A 994 22.42 25.50 -9.68
N LYS A 995 21.50 24.97 -8.87
CA LYS A 995 21.80 24.53 -7.50
C LYS A 995 22.73 23.34 -7.44
N VAL A 996 22.46 22.30 -8.22
CA VAL A 996 23.32 21.10 -8.24
C VAL A 996 24.76 21.49 -8.61
N ARG A 997 24.96 22.39 -9.57
CA ARG A 997 26.29 22.93 -9.91
C ARG A 997 26.95 23.65 -8.73
N SER A 998 26.23 24.58 -8.10
CA SER A 998 26.75 25.37 -6.97
C SER A 998 27.16 24.50 -5.79
N GLU A 999 26.30 23.56 -5.41
CA GLU A 999 26.51 22.69 -4.26
C GLU A 999 27.57 21.64 -4.51
N ARG A 1000 27.61 21.06 -5.71
CA ARG A 1000 28.70 20.17 -6.11
C ARG A 1000 30.04 20.88 -5.98
N ALA A 1001 30.14 22.14 -6.40
CA ALA A 1001 31.36 22.94 -6.26
C ALA A 1001 31.71 23.17 -4.78
N ALA A 1002 30.73 23.44 -3.92
CA ALA A 1002 30.94 23.59 -2.48
C ALA A 1002 31.40 22.27 -1.81
N LEU A 1003 30.79 21.14 -2.15
CA LEU A 1003 31.15 19.81 -1.63
C LEU A 1003 32.55 19.41 -2.08
N LEU A 1004 32.90 19.64 -3.35
CA LEU A 1004 34.27 19.47 -3.86
C LEU A 1004 35.28 20.33 -3.09
N ALA A 1005 34.95 21.59 -2.80
CA ALA A 1005 35.80 22.49 -2.03
C ALA A 1005 35.96 22.03 -0.57
N SER A 1006 34.98 21.32 0.00
CA SER A 1006 35.05 20.72 1.34
C SER A 1006 35.90 19.44 1.41
N GLY A 1007 36.37 18.93 0.27
CA GLY A 1007 37.24 17.75 0.17
C GLY A 1007 36.52 16.44 -0.14
N LEU A 1008 35.22 16.46 -0.46
CA LEU A 1008 34.53 15.29 -1.00
C LEU A 1008 35.03 14.99 -2.42
N ASP A 1009 35.08 13.70 -2.76
CA ASP A 1009 35.41 13.28 -4.11
C ASP A 1009 34.30 13.67 -5.10
N ALA A 1010 34.65 13.74 -6.38
CA ALA A 1010 33.76 14.29 -7.41
C ALA A 1010 32.50 13.45 -7.67
N GLU A 1011 32.53 12.16 -7.39
CA GLU A 1011 31.41 11.24 -7.57
C GLU A 1011 30.43 11.38 -6.41
N THR A 1012 30.92 11.33 -5.17
CA THR A 1012 30.11 11.58 -3.97
C THR A 1012 29.54 12.99 -3.98
N ALA A 1013 30.32 14.02 -4.33
CA ALA A 1013 29.84 15.39 -4.41
C ALA A 1013 28.71 15.57 -5.45
N ALA A 1014 28.82 14.92 -6.61
CA ALA A 1014 27.77 14.95 -7.64
C ALA A 1014 26.49 14.28 -7.14
N ARG A 1015 26.63 13.10 -6.52
CA ARG A 1015 25.52 12.33 -5.97
C ARG A 1015 24.77 13.09 -4.87
N GLN A 1016 25.50 13.62 -3.88
CA GLN A 1016 24.90 14.34 -2.76
C GLN A 1016 24.19 15.64 -3.18
N ALA A 1017 24.75 16.40 -4.12
CA ALA A 1017 24.13 17.62 -4.63
C ALA A 1017 22.81 17.34 -5.37
N GLY A 1018 22.70 16.17 -6.02
CA GLY A 1018 21.54 15.74 -6.78
C GLY A 1018 20.38 15.18 -5.94
N TRP A 1019 20.55 14.96 -4.63
CA TRP A 1019 19.49 14.35 -3.82
C TRP A 1019 18.22 15.20 -3.76
N ARG A 1020 17.08 14.59 -4.10
CA ARG A 1020 15.74 15.21 -4.06
C ARG A 1020 14.65 14.32 -3.47
N ILE A 1021 14.98 13.11 -3.02
CA ILE A 1021 14.03 12.16 -2.44
C ILE A 1021 14.45 11.87 -1.01
N PHE A 1022 13.58 12.17 -0.04
CA PHE A 1022 13.85 12.01 1.37
C PHE A 1022 12.74 11.20 2.05
N GLY A 1023 13.11 10.19 2.84
CA GLY A 1023 12.20 9.20 3.44
C GLY A 1023 12.49 8.96 4.92
N ALA A 1024 11.71 8.08 5.56
CA ALA A 1024 12.05 7.60 6.90
C ALA A 1024 13.34 6.78 6.87
N LYS A 1025 14.00 6.59 8.01
CA LYS A 1025 15.10 5.60 8.14
C LYS A 1025 14.65 4.23 7.61
N PRO A 1026 15.50 3.47 6.90
CA PRO A 1026 15.19 2.08 6.55
C PRO A 1026 14.67 1.29 7.76
N GLY A 1027 13.58 0.54 7.58
CA GLY A 1027 12.92 -0.21 8.66
C GLY A 1027 12.03 0.62 9.60
N ALA A 1028 12.02 1.95 9.48
CA ALA A 1028 11.12 2.85 10.20
C ALA A 1028 10.02 3.46 9.31
N TYR A 1029 8.98 4.00 9.96
CA TYR A 1029 7.75 4.52 9.33
C TYR A 1029 7.24 5.76 10.05
N GLY A 1030 6.49 6.64 9.36
CA GLY A 1030 5.94 7.89 9.92
C GLY A 1030 6.88 9.10 9.81
N ALA A 1031 6.51 10.20 10.47
CA ALA A 1031 7.27 11.46 10.47
C ALA A 1031 7.67 11.95 11.88
N GLY A 1032 7.36 11.19 12.93
CA GLY A 1032 7.73 11.48 14.33
C GLY A 1032 6.90 12.55 15.02
N VAL A 1033 6.39 13.54 14.26
CA VAL A 1033 5.64 14.69 14.78
C VAL A 1033 4.45 14.30 15.66
N GLN A 1034 3.75 13.20 15.35
CA GLN A 1034 2.67 12.69 16.18
C GLN A 1034 3.11 12.38 17.62
N GLY A 1035 4.21 11.65 17.79
CA GLY A 1035 4.69 11.29 19.12
C GLY A 1035 5.01 12.52 19.98
N ALA A 1036 5.52 13.58 19.35
CA ALA A 1036 5.82 14.83 20.03
C ALA A 1036 4.54 15.53 20.51
N ILE A 1037 3.52 15.59 19.65
CA ILE A 1037 2.23 16.22 19.96
C ILE A 1037 1.43 15.44 20.99
N ASP A 1038 1.37 14.11 20.85
CA ASP A 1038 0.59 13.23 21.75
C ASP A 1038 1.17 13.20 23.17
N GLY A 1039 2.51 13.16 23.27
CA GLY A 1039 3.24 13.18 24.54
C GLY A 1039 3.48 14.57 25.13
N ARG A 1040 3.00 15.64 24.47
CA ARG A 1040 3.30 17.05 24.83
C ARG A 1040 4.81 17.34 24.91
N LEU A 1041 5.62 16.59 24.17
CA LEU A 1041 7.08 16.64 24.15
C LEU A 1041 7.55 17.68 23.14
N TRP A 1042 7.20 18.94 23.34
CA TRP A 1042 7.67 20.08 22.55
C TRP A 1042 7.36 21.38 23.29
N GLN A 1043 8.18 22.41 23.07
CA GLN A 1043 8.01 23.75 23.64
C GLN A 1043 7.79 24.79 22.54
N SER A 1044 8.43 24.61 21.38
CA SER A 1044 8.30 25.52 20.25
C SER A 1044 8.19 24.78 18.92
N ARG A 1045 7.86 25.51 17.85
CA ARG A 1045 7.70 24.94 16.51
C ARG A 1045 9.03 24.41 15.94
N GLU A 1046 10.15 24.97 16.41
CA GLU A 1046 11.50 24.48 16.13
C GLU A 1046 11.69 23.03 16.59
N ASP A 1047 11.13 22.64 17.74
CA ASP A 1047 11.22 21.25 18.22
C ASP A 1047 10.51 20.28 17.27
N LEU A 1048 9.36 20.69 16.71
CA LEU A 1048 8.61 19.89 15.74
C LEU A 1048 9.35 19.78 14.40
N ALA A 1049 10.00 20.87 13.96
CA ALA A 1049 10.88 20.87 12.80
C ALA A 1049 12.07 19.92 12.99
N GLU A 1050 12.68 19.92 14.18
CA GLU A 1050 13.79 19.03 14.54
C GLU A 1050 13.38 17.56 14.51
N VAL A 1051 12.22 17.22 15.08
CA VAL A 1051 11.65 15.86 14.99
C VAL A 1051 11.45 15.47 13.53
N TYR A 1052 10.83 16.35 12.73
CA TYR A 1052 10.58 16.08 11.31
C TYR A 1052 11.88 15.85 10.51
N LEU A 1053 12.93 16.63 10.77
CA LEU A 1053 14.24 16.46 10.15
C LEU A 1053 14.93 15.15 10.57
N ASN A 1054 14.84 14.77 11.84
CA ASN A 1054 15.45 13.53 12.34
C ASN A 1054 14.78 12.29 11.77
N TRP A 1055 13.45 12.32 11.65
CA TRP A 1055 12.69 11.22 11.07
C TRP A 1055 12.74 11.22 9.56
N GLY A 1056 13.00 12.37 8.91
CA GLY A 1056 12.93 12.51 7.47
C GLY A 1056 14.24 12.69 6.71
N GLY A 1057 15.35 12.92 7.42
CA GLY A 1057 16.65 13.25 6.86
C GLY A 1057 17.43 12.06 6.28
N TYR A 1058 16.77 11.17 5.54
CA TYR A 1058 17.40 10.03 4.87
C TYR A 1058 17.16 10.10 3.37
N ALA A 1059 18.23 10.19 2.60
CA ALA A 1059 18.20 10.31 1.14
C ALA A 1059 17.98 8.96 0.46
N TYR A 1060 17.17 8.98 -0.59
CA TYR A 1060 16.90 7.85 -1.47
C TYR A 1060 17.20 8.22 -2.93
N GLY A 1061 17.69 7.26 -3.71
CA GLY A 1061 18.03 7.47 -5.12
C GLY A 1061 18.47 6.18 -5.81
N GLY A 1062 19.05 6.30 -7.01
CA GLY A 1062 19.55 5.15 -7.79
C GLY A 1062 20.60 4.31 -7.05
N ALA A 1063 21.43 4.95 -6.23
CA ALA A 1063 22.53 4.33 -5.49
C ALA A 1063 22.43 4.52 -3.96
N ASP A 1064 21.36 5.14 -3.46
CA ASP A 1064 21.17 5.48 -2.05
C ASP A 1064 19.86 4.86 -1.55
N GLU A 1065 19.95 4.02 -0.51
CA GLU A 1065 18.81 3.30 0.09
C GLU A 1065 18.57 3.75 1.53
N GLY A 1066 18.42 5.06 1.74
CA GLY A 1066 18.22 5.65 3.07
C GLY A 1066 19.52 6.11 3.73
N THR A 1067 20.41 6.73 2.95
CA THR A 1067 21.65 7.33 3.46
C THR A 1067 21.33 8.54 4.35
N ALA A 1068 21.91 8.61 5.55
CA ALA A 1068 21.72 9.75 6.44
C ALA A 1068 22.17 11.05 5.75
N ALA A 1069 21.25 11.99 5.61
CA ALA A 1069 21.38 13.21 4.80
C ALA A 1069 20.61 14.39 5.42
N ARG A 1070 20.58 14.46 6.76
CA ARG A 1070 19.82 15.47 7.51
C ARG A 1070 20.22 16.90 7.12
N GLU A 1071 21.51 17.18 6.98
CA GLU A 1071 22.02 18.51 6.62
C GLU A 1071 21.57 18.92 5.21
N GLN A 1072 21.69 18.01 4.24
CA GLN A 1072 21.26 18.23 2.86
C GLN A 1072 19.75 18.41 2.79
N PHE A 1073 18.99 17.64 3.57
CA PHE A 1073 17.54 17.79 3.67
C PHE A 1073 17.16 19.16 4.22
N ALA A 1074 17.77 19.59 5.33
CA ALA A 1074 17.56 20.92 5.88
C ALA A 1074 17.90 22.02 4.87
N GLN A 1075 19.02 21.88 4.13
CA GLN A 1075 19.38 22.83 3.08
C GLN A 1075 18.37 22.87 1.93
N ARG A 1076 17.73 21.74 1.57
CA ARG A 1076 16.62 21.75 0.59
C ARG A 1076 15.44 22.53 1.14
N LEU A 1077 14.98 22.16 2.33
CA LEU A 1077 13.79 22.74 2.96
C LEU A 1077 13.93 24.24 3.19
N SER A 1078 15.12 24.73 3.55
CA SER A 1078 15.37 26.17 3.77
C SER A 1078 15.17 27.03 2.53
N GLN A 1079 15.01 26.44 1.34
CA GLN A 1079 14.86 27.16 0.07
C GLN A 1079 13.46 26.95 -0.56
N VAL A 1080 12.68 26.01 -0.04
CA VAL A 1080 11.34 25.68 -0.57
C VAL A 1080 10.43 26.91 -0.51
N GLN A 1081 9.79 27.22 -1.65
CA GLN A 1081 8.85 28.35 -1.75
C GLN A 1081 7.42 27.95 -1.45
N ALA A 1082 7.08 26.69 -1.74
CA ALA A 1082 5.75 26.14 -1.51
C ALA A 1082 5.81 24.69 -1.02
N VAL A 1083 4.90 24.33 -0.10
CA VAL A 1083 4.63 22.96 0.32
C VAL A 1083 3.31 22.50 -0.28
N LEU A 1084 3.29 21.30 -0.85
CA LEU A 1084 2.09 20.68 -1.42
C LEU A 1084 1.85 19.28 -0.84
N GLN A 1085 0.57 19.01 -0.57
CA GLN A 1085 0.03 17.68 -0.31
C GLN A 1085 -1.25 17.50 -1.13
N ASN A 1086 -1.48 16.29 -1.65
CA ASN A 1086 -2.71 15.97 -2.39
C ASN A 1086 -3.63 15.05 -1.57
N GLN A 1087 -4.93 15.18 -1.81
CA GLN A 1087 -6.00 14.31 -1.34
C GLN A 1087 -6.76 13.75 -2.54
N ASP A 1088 -6.89 12.43 -2.61
CA ASP A 1088 -7.40 11.74 -3.80
C ASP A 1088 -8.79 11.13 -3.65
N ASN A 1089 -9.46 11.31 -2.49
CA ASN A 1089 -10.74 10.67 -2.17
C ASN A 1089 -11.60 11.54 -1.21
N ARG A 1090 -12.87 11.17 -0.99
CA ARG A 1090 -13.85 11.91 -0.16
C ARG A 1090 -14.23 11.18 1.14
N GLU A 1091 -13.69 10.00 1.37
CA GLU A 1091 -14.00 9.15 2.51
C GLU A 1091 -13.33 9.63 3.81
N HIS A 1092 -12.30 10.46 3.71
CA HIS A 1092 -11.70 11.21 4.80
C HIS A 1092 -11.26 12.61 4.35
N ASP A 1093 -10.99 13.49 5.31
CA ASP A 1093 -10.42 14.81 5.11
C ASP A 1093 -9.21 15.09 6.02
N LEU A 1094 -8.70 16.34 6.00
CA LEU A 1094 -7.53 16.77 6.77
C LEU A 1094 -7.64 16.48 8.27
N LEU A 1095 -8.81 16.62 8.90
CA LEU A 1095 -8.94 16.43 10.35
C LEU A 1095 -9.42 15.01 10.74
N ASP A 1096 -9.43 14.08 9.78
CA ASP A 1096 -9.73 12.67 10.03
C ASP A 1096 -8.49 11.78 10.08
N SER A 1097 -7.42 12.21 9.40
CA SER A 1097 -6.15 11.49 9.36
C SER A 1097 -5.04 12.35 9.92
N ASN A 1098 -4.35 11.79 10.91
CA ASN A 1098 -3.16 12.37 11.52
C ASN A 1098 -1.96 12.46 10.55
N ASP A 1099 -1.97 11.75 9.42
CA ASP A 1099 -0.85 11.79 8.48
C ASP A 1099 -0.73 13.15 7.78
N TYR A 1100 -1.82 13.88 7.54
CA TYR A 1100 -1.74 15.15 6.82
C TYR A 1100 -0.93 16.20 7.57
N TYR A 1101 -1.21 16.45 8.86
CA TYR A 1101 -0.43 17.42 9.63
C TYR A 1101 1.01 16.94 9.84
N GLN A 1102 1.23 15.62 9.96
CA GLN A 1102 2.58 15.07 10.15
C GLN A 1102 3.47 15.31 8.93
N PHE A 1103 2.95 15.10 7.73
CA PHE A 1103 3.72 15.24 6.49
C PHE A 1103 3.67 16.68 5.95
N GLN A 1104 2.49 17.24 5.73
CA GLN A 1104 2.34 18.59 5.17
C GLN A 1104 2.66 19.66 6.22
N GLY A 1105 2.06 19.54 7.41
CA GLY A 1105 2.30 20.47 8.52
C GLY A 1105 3.74 20.40 9.01
N GLY A 1106 4.28 19.19 9.23
CA GLY A 1106 5.67 18.98 9.63
C GLY A 1106 6.68 19.53 8.62
N MET A 1107 6.42 19.37 7.31
CA MET A 1107 7.25 19.98 6.27
C MET A 1107 7.17 21.51 6.33
N LEU A 1108 5.97 22.09 6.46
CA LEU A 1108 5.81 23.54 6.54
C LEU A 1108 6.50 24.12 7.78
N ALA A 1109 6.37 23.46 8.94
CA ALA A 1109 7.11 23.81 10.16
C ALA A 1109 8.63 23.84 9.92
N ALA A 1110 9.17 22.79 9.29
CA ALA A 1110 10.59 22.71 8.98
C ALA A 1110 11.04 23.78 7.98
N VAL A 1111 10.27 24.01 6.90
CA VAL A 1111 10.58 25.02 5.89
C VAL A 1111 10.64 26.42 6.52
N GLU A 1112 9.59 26.84 7.21
CA GLU A 1112 9.50 28.19 7.78
C GLU A 1112 10.50 28.42 8.92
N THR A 1113 10.79 27.37 9.70
CA THR A 1113 11.83 27.43 10.75
C THR A 1113 13.22 27.62 10.15
N LEU A 1114 13.54 26.90 9.07
CA LEU A 1114 14.88 26.91 8.46
C LEU A 1114 15.11 28.14 7.57
N SER A 1115 14.07 28.64 6.89
CA SER A 1115 14.17 29.83 6.04
C SER A 1115 14.07 31.12 6.86
N GLY A 1116 13.30 31.12 7.95
CA GLY A 1116 12.92 32.32 8.69
C GLY A 1116 11.78 33.13 8.04
N ASP A 1117 11.28 32.68 6.88
CA ASP A 1117 10.23 33.33 6.09
C ASP A 1117 9.02 32.41 5.92
N LYS A 1118 7.82 32.98 5.77
CA LYS A 1118 6.60 32.21 5.47
C LYS A 1118 6.70 31.56 4.09
N ALA A 1119 6.22 30.33 3.97
CA ALA A 1119 6.14 29.61 2.70
C ALA A 1119 4.68 29.45 2.25
N ALA A 1120 4.46 29.38 0.94
CA ALA A 1120 3.13 29.04 0.43
C ALA A 1120 2.77 27.60 0.83
N SER A 1121 1.50 27.35 1.13
CA SER A 1121 1.02 26.00 1.45
C SER A 1121 -0.25 25.70 0.66
N TYR A 1122 -0.18 24.68 -0.19
CA TYR A 1122 -1.24 24.28 -1.09
C TYR A 1122 -1.75 22.87 -0.77
N HIS A 1123 -3.05 22.66 -0.99
CA HIS A 1123 -3.71 21.38 -0.90
C HIS A 1123 -4.35 21.06 -2.26
N GLY A 1124 -3.92 19.95 -2.87
CA GLY A 1124 -4.47 19.47 -4.13
C GLY A 1124 -5.61 18.48 -3.93
N ASP A 1125 -6.77 18.74 -4.48
CA ASP A 1125 -7.94 17.86 -4.44
C ASP A 1125 -8.05 17.11 -5.77
N HIS A 1126 -7.65 15.84 -5.77
CA HIS A 1126 -7.70 14.89 -6.90
C HIS A 1126 -8.85 13.87 -6.76
N SER A 1127 -9.80 14.12 -5.85
CA SER A 1127 -10.95 13.25 -5.62
C SER A 1127 -11.89 13.15 -6.82
N GLN A 1128 -11.91 14.17 -7.67
CA GLN A 1128 -12.57 14.15 -8.97
C GLN A 1128 -11.52 14.11 -10.09
N PRO A 1129 -11.26 12.94 -10.71
CA PRO A 1129 -10.13 12.75 -11.62
C PRO A 1129 -10.13 13.66 -12.86
N ASP A 1130 -11.30 14.07 -13.35
CA ASP A 1130 -11.42 14.94 -14.51
C ASP A 1130 -11.29 16.43 -14.19
N LEU A 1131 -11.32 16.82 -12.90
CA LEU A 1131 -11.30 18.20 -12.43
C LEU A 1131 -10.48 18.34 -11.12
N PRO A 1132 -9.15 18.13 -11.16
CA PRO A 1132 -8.32 18.43 -9.99
C PRO A 1132 -8.43 19.91 -9.59
N LYS A 1133 -8.43 20.21 -8.29
CA LYS A 1133 -8.49 21.58 -7.75
C LYS A 1133 -7.29 21.86 -6.86
N ILE A 1134 -6.80 23.10 -6.87
CA ILE A 1134 -5.73 23.56 -5.97
C ILE A 1134 -6.31 24.66 -5.07
N ARG A 1135 -6.21 24.45 -3.75
CA ARG A 1135 -6.56 25.43 -2.71
C ARG A 1135 -5.34 25.74 -1.88
N THR A 1136 -5.34 26.86 -1.16
CA THR A 1136 -4.38 27.02 -0.05
C THR A 1136 -4.76 26.06 1.08
N LEU A 1137 -3.80 25.68 1.92
CA LEU A 1137 -4.09 24.85 3.10
C LEU A 1137 -5.07 25.55 4.05
N LYS A 1138 -4.98 26.88 4.18
CA LYS A 1138 -5.92 27.67 4.99
C LYS A 1138 -7.35 27.61 4.45
N GLU A 1139 -7.54 27.76 3.13
CA GLU A 1139 -8.85 27.61 2.48
C GLU A 1139 -9.44 26.22 2.72
N GLU A 1140 -8.62 25.17 2.63
CA GLU A 1140 -9.04 23.80 2.88
C GLU A 1140 -9.45 23.57 4.35
N LEU A 1141 -8.63 24.02 5.31
CA LEU A 1141 -8.93 23.93 6.74
C LEU A 1141 -10.23 24.64 7.10
N ASN A 1142 -10.41 25.89 6.63
CA ASN A 1142 -11.65 26.64 6.82
C ASN A 1142 -12.86 25.85 6.29
N ARG A 1143 -12.74 25.30 5.07
CA ARG A 1143 -13.81 24.50 4.45
C ARG A 1143 -14.14 23.27 5.29
N VAL A 1144 -13.15 22.50 5.69
CA VAL A 1144 -13.30 21.24 6.42
C VAL A 1144 -13.89 21.46 7.83
N ILE A 1145 -13.47 22.52 8.52
CA ILE A 1145 -13.99 22.87 9.85
C ILE A 1145 -15.50 23.17 9.78
N ARG A 1146 -15.94 23.94 8.80
CA ARG A 1146 -17.38 24.28 8.65
C ARG A 1146 -18.20 23.19 8.01
N SER A 1147 -17.72 22.57 6.92
CA SER A 1147 -18.49 21.57 6.18
C SER A 1147 -18.65 20.27 6.95
N ARG A 1148 -17.71 19.93 7.85
CA ARG A 1148 -17.71 18.64 8.56
C ARG A 1148 -17.54 18.78 10.08
N ALA A 1149 -16.44 19.37 10.57
CA ALA A 1149 -16.12 19.33 12.01
C ALA A 1149 -17.21 19.93 12.90
N ALA A 1150 -17.60 21.16 12.62
CA ALA A 1150 -18.65 21.87 13.35
C ALA A 1150 -20.06 21.62 12.79
N ASN A 1151 -20.22 20.71 11.82
CA ASN A 1151 -21.48 20.50 11.14
C ASN A 1151 -22.39 19.58 11.99
N PRO A 1152 -23.57 20.04 12.44
CA PRO A 1152 -24.50 19.23 13.21
C PRO A 1152 -24.87 17.90 12.54
N LYS A 1153 -24.94 17.87 11.20
CA LYS A 1153 -25.23 16.64 10.45
C LYS A 1153 -24.14 15.57 10.64
N TRP A 1154 -22.88 15.99 10.70
CA TRP A 1154 -21.76 15.08 10.99
C TRP A 1154 -21.74 14.69 12.47
N ILE A 1155 -21.97 15.64 13.39
CA ILE A 1155 -22.03 15.41 14.84
C ILE A 1155 -23.13 14.37 15.15
N ASP A 1156 -24.35 14.58 14.67
CA ASP A 1156 -25.45 13.62 14.77
C ASP A 1156 -25.14 12.30 14.04
N GLY A 1157 -24.38 12.39 12.96
CA GLY A 1157 -23.72 11.28 12.26
C GLY A 1157 -22.99 10.35 13.20
N VAL A 1158 -21.96 10.89 13.86
CA VAL A 1158 -21.06 10.13 14.74
C VAL A 1158 -21.70 9.80 16.09
N LYS A 1159 -22.66 10.59 16.58
CA LYS A 1159 -23.41 10.28 17.83
C LYS A 1159 -24.12 8.93 17.79
N ARG A 1160 -24.46 8.42 16.60
CA ARG A 1160 -25.02 7.06 16.43
C ARG A 1160 -24.06 5.92 16.81
N HIS A 1161 -22.78 6.22 17.00
CA HIS A 1161 -21.70 5.25 17.19
C HIS A 1161 -21.10 5.26 18.62
N GLY A 1162 -21.81 5.82 19.60
CA GLY A 1162 -21.45 5.77 21.02
C GLY A 1162 -20.00 6.13 21.31
N TYR A 1163 -19.25 5.19 21.89
CA TYR A 1163 -17.85 5.39 22.28
C TYR A 1163 -16.96 5.80 21.09
N LYS A 1164 -17.13 5.15 19.92
CA LYS A 1164 -16.32 5.49 18.73
C LYS A 1164 -16.76 6.83 18.14
N GLY A 1165 -18.03 7.20 18.27
CA GLY A 1165 -18.51 8.53 17.91
C GLY A 1165 -17.79 9.65 18.67
N ALA A 1166 -17.74 9.53 19.99
CA ALA A 1166 -17.01 10.45 20.86
C ALA A 1166 -15.48 10.43 20.60
N PHE A 1167 -14.92 9.26 20.30
CA PHE A 1167 -13.53 9.13 19.86
C PHE A 1167 -13.24 10.00 18.62
N GLU A 1168 -14.12 10.00 17.61
CA GLU A 1168 -13.91 10.73 16.35
C GLU A 1168 -13.96 12.25 16.57
N MET A 1169 -14.79 12.72 17.51
CA MET A 1169 -14.79 14.11 17.96
C MET A 1169 -13.45 14.48 18.59
N ALA A 1170 -12.93 13.66 19.50
CA ALA A 1170 -11.60 13.89 20.09
C ALA A 1170 -10.48 13.84 19.06
N ALA A 1171 -10.56 12.92 18.08
CA ALA A 1171 -9.59 12.84 16.98
C ALA A 1171 -9.55 14.14 16.17
N THR A 1172 -10.73 14.70 15.89
CA THR A 1172 -10.86 15.96 15.15
C THR A 1172 -10.20 17.12 15.89
N VAL A 1173 -10.39 17.22 17.22
CA VAL A 1173 -9.78 18.26 18.05
C VAL A 1173 -8.26 18.10 18.11
N ASP A 1174 -7.76 16.88 18.31
CA ASP A 1174 -6.31 16.59 18.30
C ASP A 1174 -5.68 16.96 16.95
N ASN A 1175 -6.32 16.59 15.84
CA ASN A 1175 -5.82 16.90 14.49
C ASN A 1175 -5.85 18.41 14.20
N LEU A 1176 -6.90 19.12 14.64
CA LEU A 1176 -6.98 20.58 14.50
C LEU A 1176 -5.85 21.27 15.29
N PHE A 1177 -5.66 20.89 16.55
CA PHE A 1177 -4.55 21.37 17.38
C PHE A 1177 -3.19 21.07 16.72
N ALA A 1178 -3.03 19.87 16.17
CA ALA A 1178 -1.77 19.45 15.58
C ALA A 1178 -1.43 20.21 14.28
N PHE A 1179 -2.44 20.50 13.46
CA PHE A 1179 -2.29 21.41 12.33
C PHE A 1179 -1.86 22.78 12.81
N ASP A 1180 -2.51 23.33 13.84
CA ASP A 1180 -2.15 24.65 14.32
C ASP A 1180 -0.72 24.72 14.89
N ALA A 1181 -0.33 23.72 15.68
CA ALA A 1181 1.03 23.59 16.20
C ALA A 1181 2.08 23.51 15.08
N THR A 1182 1.74 22.94 13.93
CA THR A 1182 2.66 22.75 12.81
C THR A 1182 2.59 23.84 11.75
N THR A 1183 1.49 24.61 11.65
CA THR A 1183 1.27 25.57 10.56
C THR A 1183 0.87 26.97 11.01
N SER A 1184 0.34 27.14 12.23
CA SER A 1184 -0.25 28.41 12.71
C SER A 1184 -1.33 28.95 11.77
N LEU A 1185 -2.19 28.05 11.27
CA LEU A 1185 -3.24 28.36 10.30
C LEU A 1185 -4.64 28.21 10.90
N ILE A 1186 -4.78 27.91 12.19
CA ILE A 1186 -6.08 27.85 12.85
C ILE A 1186 -6.32 29.18 13.57
N ASP A 1187 -7.49 29.77 13.37
CA ASP A 1187 -7.86 31.03 14.03
C ASP A 1187 -8.61 30.74 15.35
N ASP A 1188 -8.58 31.70 16.28
CA ASP A 1188 -9.25 31.61 17.58
C ASP A 1188 -10.75 31.28 17.47
N HIS A 1189 -11.46 31.81 16.47
CA HIS A 1189 -12.88 31.52 16.27
C HIS A 1189 -13.14 30.06 15.87
N GLN A 1190 -12.15 29.39 15.30
CA GLN A 1190 -12.27 27.99 14.90
C GLN A 1190 -12.14 27.05 16.10
N TYR A 1191 -11.28 27.38 17.06
CA TYR A 1191 -11.29 26.73 18.38
C TYR A 1191 -12.61 26.98 19.11
N ALA A 1192 -13.08 28.22 19.14
CA ALA A 1192 -14.36 28.57 19.75
C ALA A 1192 -15.52 27.78 19.12
N LEU A 1193 -15.55 27.65 17.79
CA LEU A 1193 -16.58 26.91 17.08
C LEU A 1193 -16.65 25.43 17.48
N LEU A 1194 -15.51 24.76 17.67
CA LEU A 1194 -15.48 23.37 18.14
C LEU A 1194 -15.73 23.24 19.65
N ALA A 1195 -15.27 24.21 20.45
CA ALA A 1195 -15.57 24.25 21.88
C ALA A 1195 -17.10 24.36 22.10
N ASP A 1196 -17.76 25.25 21.36
CA ASP A 1196 -19.21 25.38 21.36
C ASP A 1196 -19.90 24.08 20.93
N ALA A 1197 -19.47 23.51 19.80
CA ALA A 1197 -20.13 22.34 19.22
C ALA A 1197 -19.96 21.05 20.05
N TYR A 1198 -18.81 20.84 20.71
CA TYR A 1198 -18.48 19.56 21.35
C TYR A 1198 -18.51 19.61 22.88
N LEU A 1199 -18.09 20.71 23.49
CA LEU A 1199 -17.85 20.82 24.93
C LEU A 1199 -18.91 21.65 25.66
N LEU A 1200 -19.41 22.71 25.02
CA LEU A 1200 -20.35 23.65 25.65
C LEU A 1200 -21.81 23.41 25.24
N ASP A 1201 -22.06 22.77 24.09
CA ASP A 1201 -23.39 22.26 23.73
C ASP A 1201 -23.78 21.12 24.70
N PRO A 1202 -24.86 21.28 25.49
CA PRO A 1202 -25.23 20.29 26.51
C PRO A 1202 -25.53 18.91 25.94
N ASP A 1203 -26.22 18.83 24.80
CA ASP A 1203 -26.64 17.54 24.20
C ASP A 1203 -25.43 16.74 23.69
N THR A 1204 -24.44 17.42 23.12
CA THR A 1204 -23.19 16.79 22.67
C THR A 1204 -22.29 16.45 23.85
N ARG A 1205 -22.11 17.35 24.81
CA ARG A 1205 -21.33 17.09 26.02
C ARG A 1205 -21.86 15.90 26.81
N ASP A 1206 -23.17 15.85 27.06
CA ASP A 1206 -23.80 14.78 27.83
C ASP A 1206 -23.64 13.42 27.10
N PHE A 1207 -23.71 13.42 25.76
CA PHE A 1207 -23.39 12.23 24.95
C PHE A 1207 -21.94 11.77 25.13
N VAL A 1208 -20.96 12.67 25.03
CA VAL A 1208 -19.54 12.32 25.18
C VAL A 1208 -19.27 11.82 26.60
N GLN A 1209 -19.79 12.50 27.63
CA GLN A 1209 -19.66 12.08 29.03
C GLN A 1209 -20.23 10.67 29.26
N GLN A 1210 -21.40 10.38 28.69
CA GLN A 1210 -22.04 9.08 28.85
C GLN A 1210 -21.26 7.94 28.17
N HIS A 1211 -20.75 8.16 26.96
CA HIS A 1211 -20.19 7.09 26.14
C HIS A 1211 -18.67 6.96 26.23
N ASN A 1212 -17.94 8.08 26.41
CA ASN A 1212 -16.49 8.13 26.45
C ASN A 1212 -16.01 9.35 27.28
N PRO A 1213 -16.09 9.30 28.61
CA PRO A 1213 -15.67 10.42 29.48
C PRO A 1213 -14.18 10.75 29.35
N ALA A 1214 -13.34 9.76 29.02
CA ALA A 1214 -11.92 10.00 28.73
C ALA A 1214 -11.73 10.90 27.50
N ALA A 1215 -12.54 10.73 26.45
CA ALA A 1215 -12.52 11.62 25.28
C ALA A 1215 -12.99 13.05 25.63
N LEU A 1216 -13.94 13.21 26.55
CA LEU A 1216 -14.37 14.54 27.01
C LEU A 1216 -13.21 15.26 27.71
N ARG A 1217 -12.52 14.54 28.61
CA ARG A 1217 -11.32 15.04 29.29
C ARG A 1217 -10.22 15.38 28.29
N ASP A 1218 -9.90 14.48 27.37
CA ASP A 1218 -8.87 14.66 26.35
C ASP A 1218 -9.12 15.92 25.50
N MET A 1219 -10.36 16.13 25.03
CA MET A 1219 -10.73 17.32 24.26
C MET A 1219 -10.59 18.60 25.09
N THR A 1220 -11.08 18.59 26.33
CA THR A 1220 -11.02 19.75 27.23
C THR A 1220 -9.57 20.12 27.55
N GLU A 1221 -8.76 19.15 27.91
CA GLU A 1221 -7.32 19.35 28.15
C GLU A 1221 -6.61 19.86 26.89
N ARG A 1222 -6.96 19.35 25.70
CA ARG A 1222 -6.32 19.79 24.45
C ARG A 1222 -6.66 21.23 24.10
N MET A 1223 -7.90 21.65 24.30
CA MET A 1223 -8.31 23.05 24.10
C MET A 1223 -7.60 23.99 25.10
N LEU A 1224 -7.46 23.57 26.36
CA LEU A 1224 -6.70 24.32 27.37
C LEU A 1224 -5.20 24.35 27.04
N GLU A 1225 -4.65 23.26 26.51
CA GLU A 1225 -3.26 23.22 26.02
C GLU A 1225 -3.06 24.23 24.87
N ALA A 1226 -4.03 24.35 23.95
CA ALA A 1226 -3.98 25.35 22.88
C ALA A 1226 -3.89 26.78 23.45
N GLN A 1227 -4.68 27.09 24.48
CA GLN A 1227 -4.65 28.39 25.16
C GLN A 1227 -3.31 28.63 25.87
N GLN A 1228 -2.80 27.63 26.59
CA GLN A 1228 -1.54 27.74 27.32
C GLN A 1228 -0.34 27.93 26.40
N ARG A 1229 -0.37 27.34 25.20
CA ARG A 1229 0.69 27.45 24.20
C ARG A 1229 0.56 28.69 23.30
N GLY A 1230 -0.50 29.49 23.46
CA GLY A 1230 -0.77 30.66 22.62
C GLY A 1230 -1.18 30.30 21.19
N LEU A 1231 -1.64 29.07 20.96
CA LEU A 1231 -2.28 28.64 19.72
C LEU A 1231 -3.70 29.23 19.64
N TRP A 1232 -4.43 29.16 20.75
CA TRP A 1232 -5.64 29.95 20.97
C TRP A 1232 -5.30 31.20 21.80
N GLN A 1233 -5.19 32.35 21.14
CA GLN A 1233 -4.57 33.55 21.71
C GLN A 1233 -5.54 34.36 22.60
N GLU A 1234 -6.78 34.56 22.15
CA GLU A 1234 -7.80 35.36 22.82
C GLU A 1234 -9.04 34.53 23.19
N PRO A 1235 -8.94 33.54 24.10
CA PRO A 1235 -10.07 32.68 24.47
C PRO A 1235 -11.19 33.40 25.24
N GLY A 1236 -10.97 34.60 25.77
CA GLY A 1236 -12.01 35.36 26.48
C GLY A 1236 -12.74 34.53 27.56
N ALA A 1237 -14.06 34.45 27.47
CA ALA A 1237 -14.90 33.70 28.41
C ALA A 1237 -14.76 32.16 28.27
N TYR A 1238 -14.29 31.65 27.12
CA TYR A 1238 -14.10 30.22 26.90
C TYR A 1238 -13.06 29.62 27.84
N ARG A 1239 -12.07 30.41 28.26
CA ARG A 1239 -11.06 29.96 29.22
C ARG A 1239 -11.69 29.51 30.55
N GLU A 1240 -12.47 30.38 31.17
CA GLU A 1240 -13.14 30.09 32.44
C GLU A 1240 -14.14 28.94 32.28
N ALA A 1241 -14.87 28.89 31.15
CA ALA A 1241 -15.81 27.80 30.87
C ALA A 1241 -15.12 26.44 30.78
N LEU A 1242 -13.98 26.35 30.08
CA LEU A 1242 -13.24 25.09 29.91
C LEU A 1242 -12.46 24.69 31.17
N GLU A 1243 -11.92 25.65 31.92
CA GLU A 1243 -11.29 25.39 33.22
C GLU A 1243 -12.32 24.82 34.22
N ASN A 1244 -13.52 25.40 34.28
CA ASN A 1244 -14.60 24.88 35.12
C ASN A 1244 -15.08 23.49 34.64
N LEU A 1245 -15.22 23.30 33.33
CA LEU A 1245 -15.61 21.99 32.78
C LEU A 1245 -14.58 20.90 33.14
N LEU A 1246 -13.28 21.20 33.08
CA LEU A 1246 -12.26 20.24 33.48
C LEU A 1246 -12.37 19.88 34.97
N LEU A 1247 -12.64 20.86 35.83
CA LEU A 1247 -12.87 20.62 37.26
C LEU A 1247 -14.11 19.74 37.49
N ASP A 1248 -15.22 20.03 36.80
CA ASP A 1248 -16.44 19.22 36.89
C ASP A 1248 -16.16 17.75 36.47
N ILE A 1249 -15.38 17.54 35.40
CA ILE A 1249 -14.97 16.21 34.94
C ILE A 1249 -14.13 15.48 35.99
N GLU A 1250 -13.19 16.18 36.64
CA GLU A 1250 -12.32 15.62 37.68
C GLU A 1250 -13.07 15.32 38.99
N GLU A 1251 -14.12 16.09 39.32
CA GLU A 1251 -14.97 15.82 40.50
C GLU A 1251 -15.88 14.59 40.30
N ASP A 1252 -16.30 14.33 39.05
CA ASP A 1252 -17.16 13.20 38.69
C ASP A 1252 -16.40 11.87 38.47
N SER A 1253 -15.08 11.92 38.24
CA SER A 1253 -14.19 10.77 37.97
C SER A 1253 -13.60 10.15 39.24
#